data_AF-A0AAQ3UMF3-F1
#
_entry.id   AF-A0AAQ3UMF3-F1
#
_cell.length_a   1.000
_cell.length_b   1.000
_cell.length_c   1.000
_cell.angle_alpha   90.00
_cell.angle_beta   90.00
_cell.angle_gamma   90.00
#
_symmetry.space_group_name_H-M   'P 1'
#
loop_
_entity.id
_entity.type
_entity.pdbx_description
1 polymer ?
#
loop_
_entity_poly.entity_id
_entity_poly.type
_entity_poly.pdbx_seq_one_letter_code
_entity_poly.pdbx_strand_id
1 'polypeptide(L)'
;MANQPPGVERASVYSGSRTRGVAPTTGAEGGHVAGNPGPNRREWQAFPLLRFSLRLPPTSHPTHPSFPVPGAPRHPHAPMPPPVLRLLAAAPPLARRGERAGARQGGSGRARVRLRARAAAAAGEAAPTPSRTQMIMEKISSGQEVGGAGGAYSYDALKRLDNIWSSICDPRVDSNVPQVVTRVQGPFPDSDLDAGSDIFDVIVCGGTLGIFVATALSSKGLRVGIIERNIIKGREQEWNISRKELMEIVEIGILSEAELEQIISSEFNPNRCGFEGRGEIWVDNILNLGVSPAKLVEIMKERFISFGGAIFEGKSLSSIYVYDDLAVLKHSDGDSLSCRLVIDAMGNFSPIVRQIRSGRKPDGMCLVVGACARGFEKNATGDVIFSSSSVNRAGNSGVHLFWEAFPAGSGPSDRTTYMFTYVDPKFGGPKLEELLEVFWNLMPAYQDVVLENLDIRRVIFGIFPTYRNSPLPAAFDRILQVGDASGVQSPVSFGGFGSLTRHLGRLSNGICEAIQGGFLDSHSLQLLNPYMPNLSSSWLFQLAMSVRPHVNVSPTFINELLFANFQSMQKLGDPVLRPFLQDVIQFGPLVKTLGLVVLTQPQILPSIFKQVELGVILDWSGHFLMLGYYTFLSTFIDPVTRSWVESLPPRDKYQWRRYLEAWRYGAGGIHEIIMNALTITVAIVLMVMALISMMITTLLDMINTVMITSMMLVVFMAMVPVMFMAMMM
;
A
#
# COMPACT_ATOMS: atom_id res chain seq x y z
N MET A 1 -20.90 53.52 37.30
CA MET A 1 -19.85 54.53 37.61
C MET A 1 -18.51 53.96 37.14
N ALA A 2 -17.54 54.69 36.59
CA ALA A 2 -17.51 55.93 35.79
C ALA A 2 -16.03 56.16 35.36
N ASN A 3 -15.79 56.84 34.23
CA ASN A 3 -14.51 57.49 33.80
C ASN A 3 -13.25 56.58 33.73
N GLN A 4 -12.84 55.99 32.59
CA GLN A 4 -12.21 56.59 31.38
C GLN A 4 -10.88 57.40 31.57
N PRO A 5 -10.01 57.47 30.53
CA PRO A 5 -8.54 57.62 30.66
C PRO A 5 -8.02 59.06 30.40
N PRO A 6 -6.70 59.29 30.20
CA PRO A 6 -6.08 59.19 28.85
C PRO A 6 -4.66 58.55 28.89
N GLY A 7 -3.86 58.44 27.81
CA GLY A 7 -4.02 58.97 26.45
C GLY A 7 -3.02 58.38 25.43
N VAL A 8 -3.07 58.90 24.21
CA VAL A 8 -2.24 58.49 23.05
C VAL A 8 -1.45 59.70 22.57
N GLU A 9 -0.19 59.51 22.16
CA GLU A 9 0.41 60.40 21.14
C GLU A 9 1.34 59.63 20.19
N ARG A 10 1.62 60.23 19.03
CA ARG A 10 2.30 59.64 17.86
C ARG A 10 3.22 60.68 17.23
N ALA A 11 4.05 60.22 16.29
CA ALA A 11 4.94 61.00 15.42
C ALA A 11 6.23 61.54 16.09
N SER A 12 7.32 61.82 15.37
CA SER A 12 7.53 61.72 13.90
C SER A 12 8.97 61.31 13.54
N VAL A 13 9.13 60.83 12.30
CA VAL A 13 10.42 60.59 11.63
C VAL A 13 11.21 61.89 11.46
N TYR A 14 12.53 61.84 11.65
CA TYR A 14 13.50 62.58 10.83
C TYR A 14 14.82 61.80 10.67
N SER A 15 15.68 62.23 9.74
CA SER A 15 16.77 61.44 9.17
C SER A 15 18.13 62.17 9.22
N GLY A 16 19.24 61.44 8.99
CA GLY A 16 20.38 62.02 8.28
C GLY A 16 21.82 61.88 8.83
N SER A 17 22.45 60.76 8.48
CA SER A 17 23.77 60.72 7.79
C SER A 17 25.13 60.83 8.54
N ARG A 18 26.16 60.24 7.88
CA ARG A 18 27.63 60.45 8.00
C ARG A 18 28.34 59.90 9.25
N THR A 19 29.63 59.45 9.24
CA THR A 19 30.60 59.06 8.17
C THR A 19 31.81 58.31 8.81
N ARG A 20 32.66 57.68 7.97
CA ARG A 20 34.00 57.06 8.27
C ARG A 20 33.93 55.71 9.02
N GLY A 21 34.75 54.70 8.73
CA GLY A 21 35.66 54.47 7.60
C GLY A 21 37.17 54.47 7.94
N VAL A 22 37.94 53.71 7.14
CA VAL A 22 39.42 53.52 7.14
C VAL A 22 39.94 52.41 8.07
N ALA A 23 40.60 51.41 7.47
CA ALA A 23 41.43 50.36 8.11
C ALA A 23 42.87 50.89 8.36
N PRO A 24 43.94 50.06 8.46
CA PRO A 24 44.66 49.70 7.21
C PRO A 24 45.51 48.40 7.21
N THR A 25 45.83 47.89 6.00
CA THR A 25 47.16 47.39 5.48
C THR A 25 48.08 46.45 6.31
N THR A 26 48.98 45.60 5.79
CA THR A 26 49.48 45.09 4.47
C THR A 26 50.44 43.90 4.78
N GLY A 27 50.92 43.04 3.87
CA GLY A 27 50.83 42.91 2.40
C GLY A 27 52.11 42.26 1.83
N ALA A 28 52.15 41.97 0.52
CA ALA A 28 53.33 41.51 -0.26
C ALA A 28 53.83 40.06 0.04
N GLU A 29 54.50 39.30 -0.85
CA GLU A 29 54.79 39.46 -2.30
C GLU A 29 55.22 38.13 -2.98
N GLY A 30 55.17 38.05 -4.32
CA GLY A 30 55.86 37.05 -5.15
C GLY A 30 55.24 35.63 -5.27
N GLY A 31 55.59 34.81 -6.28
CA GLY A 31 56.41 35.11 -7.47
C GLY A 31 57.05 33.89 -8.18
N HIS A 32 56.40 33.39 -9.26
CA HIS A 32 56.98 32.63 -10.40
C HIS A 32 57.62 31.20 -10.25
N VAL A 33 57.17 30.33 -11.19
CA VAL A 33 57.96 29.43 -12.08
C VAL A 33 58.40 28.00 -11.65
N ALA A 34 57.80 27.03 -12.38
CA ALA A 34 58.32 25.73 -12.90
C ALA A 34 58.85 24.62 -11.95
N GLY A 35 58.73 23.37 -12.41
CA GLY A 35 59.38 22.20 -11.79
C GLY A 35 58.74 20.83 -12.00
N ASN A 36 58.58 20.35 -13.24
CA ASN A 36 58.28 18.94 -13.48
C ASN A 36 59.55 18.09 -13.30
N PRO A 37 59.49 16.99 -12.54
CA PRO A 37 60.02 15.75 -13.12
C PRO A 37 59.22 14.49 -12.74
N GLY A 38 58.72 13.80 -13.76
CA GLY A 38 58.81 12.34 -13.82
C GLY A 38 59.94 11.92 -14.80
N PRO A 39 60.14 10.61 -15.04
CA PRO A 39 59.54 9.47 -14.37
C PRO A 39 60.60 8.61 -13.64
N ASN A 40 60.18 7.54 -12.97
CA ASN A 40 61.07 6.41 -12.73
C ASN A 40 60.35 5.09 -13.00
N ARG A 41 60.88 4.29 -13.93
CA ARG A 41 60.28 3.00 -14.29
C ARG A 41 60.60 1.97 -13.22
N ARG A 42 59.60 1.16 -12.84
CA ARG A 42 59.84 -0.27 -12.58
C ARG A 42 58.82 -1.08 -13.35
N GLU A 43 59.33 -1.93 -14.22
CA GLU A 43 58.56 -2.81 -15.07
C GLU A 43 58.04 -3.98 -14.23
N TRP A 44 56.73 -4.23 -14.27
CA TRP A 44 56.15 -5.52 -13.91
C TRP A 44 55.49 -6.10 -15.15
N GLN A 45 55.89 -7.32 -15.49
CA GLN A 45 55.59 -7.93 -16.77
C GLN A 45 54.13 -8.40 -16.86
N ALA A 46 53.57 -8.35 -18.06
CA ALA A 46 52.20 -8.75 -18.30
C ALA A 46 52.03 -10.28 -18.19
N PHE A 47 50.99 -10.71 -17.46
CA PHE A 47 50.39 -12.03 -17.63
C PHE A 47 49.01 -11.89 -18.32
N PRO A 48 48.56 -12.87 -19.11
CA PRO A 48 47.53 -12.66 -20.13
C PRO A 48 46.10 -12.55 -19.59
N LEU A 49 45.29 -11.81 -20.35
CA LEU A 49 43.86 -11.55 -20.10
C LEU A 49 43.01 -12.83 -20.12
N LEU A 50 42.53 -13.26 -18.94
CA LEU A 50 41.35 -14.11 -18.84
C LEU A 50 40.08 -13.26 -19.04
N ARG A 51 39.57 -13.21 -20.28
CA ARG A 51 38.28 -12.58 -20.61
C ARG A 51 37.11 -13.34 -19.98
N PHE A 52 36.73 -12.99 -18.76
CA PHE A 52 35.42 -13.38 -18.21
C PHE A 52 34.30 -12.55 -18.86
N SER A 53 33.79 -13.05 -19.99
CA SER A 53 32.51 -12.61 -20.53
C SER A 53 31.39 -13.06 -19.60
N LEU A 54 30.99 -12.20 -18.66
CA LEU A 54 29.79 -12.36 -17.84
C LEU A 54 28.52 -12.24 -18.72
N ARG A 55 28.25 -13.26 -19.53
CA ARG A 55 26.89 -13.54 -20.01
C ARG A 55 26.09 -14.01 -18.80
N LEU A 56 25.20 -13.15 -18.32
CA LEU A 56 24.12 -13.58 -17.43
C LEU A 56 23.32 -14.70 -18.12
N PRO A 57 22.87 -15.73 -17.39
CA PRO A 57 22.05 -16.79 -17.97
C PRO A 57 20.73 -16.20 -18.48
N PRO A 58 20.15 -16.73 -19.57
CA PRO A 58 18.89 -16.22 -20.10
C PRO A 58 17.77 -16.45 -19.08
N THR A 59 17.11 -15.36 -18.67
CA THR A 59 15.89 -15.44 -17.85
C THR A 59 14.79 -16.15 -18.65
N SER A 60 14.32 -17.28 -18.15
CA SER A 60 13.22 -18.03 -18.75
C SER A 60 11.91 -17.22 -18.65
N HIS A 61 11.55 -16.52 -19.72
CA HIS A 61 10.31 -15.76 -19.79
C HIS A 61 9.08 -16.69 -19.69
N PRO A 62 8.07 -16.36 -18.86
CA PRO A 62 6.73 -16.89 -19.08
C PRO A 62 6.17 -16.24 -20.36
N THR A 63 6.01 -17.02 -21.42
CA THR A 63 5.45 -16.55 -22.69
C THR A 63 3.97 -16.23 -22.52
N HIS A 64 3.62 -14.94 -22.49
CA HIS A 64 2.24 -14.51 -22.63
C HIS A 64 1.73 -14.83 -24.05
N PRO A 65 0.51 -15.40 -24.20
CA PRO A 65 -0.05 -15.67 -25.51
C PRO A 65 -0.47 -14.36 -26.21
N SER A 66 0.02 -14.16 -27.44
CA SER A 66 -0.35 -13.03 -28.30
C SER A 66 -1.81 -13.14 -28.77
N PHE A 67 -2.57 -12.05 -28.64
CA PHE A 67 -3.94 -11.95 -29.17
C PHE A 67 -3.96 -12.02 -30.71
N PRO A 68 -4.73 -12.92 -31.34
CA PRO A 68 -4.94 -12.93 -32.79
C PRO A 68 -6.18 -12.10 -33.19
N VAL A 69 -6.07 -11.34 -34.26
CA VAL A 69 -7.19 -10.61 -34.88
C VAL A 69 -8.08 -11.59 -35.68
N PRO A 70 -9.41 -11.56 -35.54
CA PRO A 70 -10.29 -12.52 -36.21
C PRO A 70 -10.54 -12.20 -37.70
N GLY A 71 -10.16 -13.13 -38.58
CA GLY A 71 -10.58 -13.18 -39.98
C GLY A 71 -11.18 -14.57 -40.30
N ALA A 72 -12.29 -14.59 -41.04
CA ALA A 72 -13.11 -15.79 -41.30
C ALA A 72 -13.06 -16.19 -42.80
N PRO A 73 -13.71 -17.30 -43.23
CA PRO A 73 -13.68 -18.66 -42.67
C PRO A 73 -13.46 -19.74 -43.77
N ARG A 74 -12.97 -20.95 -43.43
CA ARG A 74 -13.18 -22.17 -44.27
C ARG A 74 -13.38 -23.46 -43.43
N HIS A 75 -14.39 -24.23 -43.83
CA HIS A 75 -14.70 -25.61 -43.46
C HIS A 75 -14.33 -26.56 -44.63
N PRO A 76 -14.52 -27.90 -44.56
CA PRO A 76 -14.63 -28.83 -43.42
C PRO A 76 -13.61 -30.00 -43.52
N HIS A 77 -13.67 -31.00 -42.61
CA HIS A 77 -13.92 -32.43 -42.95
C HIS A 77 -13.96 -33.30 -41.68
N ALA A 78 -14.75 -34.38 -41.71
CA ALA A 78 -14.85 -35.40 -40.65
C ALA A 78 -15.34 -36.74 -41.25
N PRO A 79 -15.09 -37.87 -40.57
CA PRO A 79 -16.11 -38.92 -40.49
C PRO A 79 -16.32 -39.51 -39.08
N MET A 80 -17.58 -39.89 -38.87
CA MET A 80 -18.31 -40.26 -37.65
C MET A 80 -18.03 -41.66 -37.03
N PRO A 81 -18.59 -41.97 -35.83
CA PRO A 81 -18.43 -43.25 -35.08
C PRO A 81 -19.59 -44.25 -35.38
N PRO A 82 -19.83 -45.31 -34.55
CA PRO A 82 -20.78 -45.22 -33.40
C PRO A 82 -20.34 -46.17 -32.22
N PRO A 83 -21.15 -46.60 -31.19
CA PRO A 83 -22.59 -46.36 -30.95
C PRO A 83 -23.11 -46.16 -29.48
N VAL A 84 -24.24 -45.42 -29.35
CA VAL A 84 -25.49 -45.77 -28.58
C VAL A 84 -25.51 -45.68 -27.02
N LEU A 85 -26.58 -45.22 -26.31
CA LEU A 85 -27.98 -44.87 -26.67
C LEU A 85 -28.55 -43.59 -25.96
N ARG A 86 -29.69 -43.13 -26.50
CA ARG A 86 -30.71 -42.09 -26.15
C ARG A 86 -31.36 -42.24 -24.74
N LEU A 87 -32.31 -41.42 -24.24
CA LEU A 87 -33.31 -40.46 -24.78
C LEU A 87 -33.36 -39.15 -23.94
N LEU A 88 -33.77 -37.93 -24.38
CA LEU A 88 -34.80 -37.41 -25.33
C LEU A 88 -36.26 -37.45 -24.80
N ALA A 89 -37.17 -36.48 -25.02
CA ALA A 89 -37.08 -35.05 -25.39
C ALA A 89 -38.50 -34.37 -25.34
N ALA A 90 -38.52 -33.04 -25.54
CA ALA A 90 -39.55 -32.23 -26.25
C ALA A 90 -40.76 -31.57 -25.52
N ALA A 91 -41.12 -30.41 -26.07
CA ALA A 91 -42.28 -29.51 -25.89
C ALA A 91 -42.60 -28.89 -27.31
N PRO A 92 -43.54 -27.93 -27.55
CA PRO A 92 -44.55 -27.27 -26.71
C PRO A 92 -46.01 -27.71 -27.03
N PRO A 93 -46.92 -27.08 -27.84
CA PRO A 93 -46.91 -25.84 -28.65
C PRO A 93 -47.83 -24.69 -28.08
N LEU A 94 -48.83 -24.18 -28.84
CA LEU A 94 -49.60 -22.95 -28.58
C LEU A 94 -51.07 -23.01 -29.08
N ALA A 95 -51.92 -22.10 -28.56
CA ALA A 95 -53.09 -21.43 -29.18
C ALA A 95 -54.53 -22.05 -29.25
N ARG A 96 -55.43 -21.44 -28.43
CA ARG A 96 -56.77 -20.84 -28.72
C ARG A 96 -57.96 -21.62 -29.37
N ARG A 97 -59.16 -21.29 -28.84
CA ARG A 97 -60.58 -21.56 -29.27
C ARG A 97 -61.06 -23.03 -29.12
N GLY A 98 -62.31 -23.30 -28.69
CA GLY A 98 -63.34 -22.42 -28.09
C GLY A 98 -64.77 -23.02 -28.11
N GLU A 99 -65.60 -22.69 -27.11
CA GLU A 99 -67.05 -23.06 -26.95
C GLU A 99 -67.35 -24.57 -26.81
N ARG A 100 -68.43 -25.08 -26.18
CA ARG A 100 -69.58 -24.56 -25.37
C ARG A 100 -70.00 -25.70 -24.41
N ALA A 101 -70.20 -25.49 -23.11
CA ALA A 101 -71.50 -25.44 -22.40
C ALA A 101 -71.30 -26.05 -20.98
N GLY A 102 -72.13 -25.85 -19.94
CA GLY A 102 -73.32 -25.01 -19.83
C GLY A 102 -74.26 -25.46 -18.68
N ALA A 103 -73.88 -25.19 -17.42
CA ALA A 103 -74.72 -25.48 -16.22
C ALA A 103 -74.66 -24.32 -15.20
N ARG A 104 -75.60 -24.28 -14.24
CA ARG A 104 -75.92 -23.10 -13.40
C ARG A 104 -75.65 -23.31 -11.89
N GLN A 105 -75.75 -22.20 -11.14
CA GLN A 105 -75.68 -22.07 -9.67
C GLN A 105 -74.26 -22.23 -9.10
N GLY A 106 -73.76 -21.43 -8.14
CA GLY A 106 -74.39 -20.38 -7.33
C GLY A 106 -74.57 -20.83 -5.87
N GLY A 107 -74.09 -20.11 -4.84
CA GLY A 107 -73.29 -18.89 -4.87
C GLY A 107 -72.90 -18.41 -3.46
N SER A 108 -71.81 -18.91 -2.90
CA SER A 108 -71.22 -18.43 -1.63
C SER A 108 -69.70 -18.65 -1.63
N GLY A 109 -68.93 -17.68 -1.12
CA GLY A 109 -67.47 -17.82 -0.99
C GLY A 109 -66.64 -16.52 -1.08
N ARG A 110 -67.11 -15.50 -1.79
CA ARG A 110 -66.35 -14.24 -2.00
C ARG A 110 -66.09 -13.41 -0.72
N ALA A 111 -66.75 -13.73 0.40
CA ALA A 111 -66.54 -13.07 1.69
C ALA A 111 -65.22 -13.45 2.39
N ARG A 112 -64.81 -14.72 2.36
CA ARG A 112 -63.62 -15.18 3.13
C ARG A 112 -62.28 -14.76 2.52
N VAL A 113 -62.20 -14.55 1.20
CA VAL A 113 -60.96 -14.14 0.53
C VAL A 113 -60.59 -12.69 0.83
N ARG A 114 -61.56 -11.77 0.93
CA ARG A 114 -61.31 -10.35 1.19
C ARG A 114 -60.84 -10.04 2.61
N LEU A 115 -61.16 -10.88 3.60
CA LEU A 115 -60.63 -10.70 4.96
C LEU A 115 -59.14 -11.06 5.07
N ARG A 116 -58.70 -12.16 4.45
CA ARG A 116 -57.26 -12.51 4.43
C ARG A 116 -56.42 -11.49 3.65
N ALA A 117 -56.95 -10.94 2.56
CA ALA A 117 -56.28 -9.86 1.82
C ALA A 117 -56.10 -8.57 2.64
N ARG A 118 -57.03 -8.25 3.56
CA ARG A 118 -56.85 -7.10 4.49
C ARG A 118 -56.00 -7.41 5.70
N ALA A 119 -55.96 -8.66 6.18
CA ALA A 119 -55.02 -9.07 7.22
C ALA A 119 -53.56 -9.01 6.72
N ALA A 120 -53.30 -9.50 5.50
CA ALA A 120 -51.97 -9.43 4.87
C ALA A 120 -51.52 -7.98 4.58
N ALA A 121 -52.45 -7.05 4.39
CA ALA A 121 -52.15 -5.62 4.23
C ALA A 121 -52.08 -4.83 5.55
N ALA A 122 -52.37 -5.48 6.69
CA ALA A 122 -52.25 -4.90 8.04
C ALA A 122 -51.04 -5.46 8.80
N ALA A 123 -50.51 -6.61 8.39
CA ALA A 123 -49.18 -7.07 8.73
C ALA A 123 -48.15 -6.44 7.77
N GLY A 124 -47.97 -5.12 7.85
CA GLY A 124 -46.79 -4.50 7.29
C GLY A 124 -45.56 -5.05 8.00
N GLU A 125 -44.55 -5.50 7.25
CA GLU A 125 -43.26 -5.86 7.83
C GLU A 125 -42.73 -4.63 8.57
N ALA A 126 -42.61 -4.72 9.89
CA ALA A 126 -42.02 -3.65 10.68
C ALA A 126 -40.60 -3.43 10.17
N ALA A 127 -40.30 -2.21 9.72
CA ALA A 127 -38.97 -1.87 9.23
C ALA A 127 -37.93 -2.32 10.28
N PRO A 128 -36.86 -3.03 9.88
CA PRO A 128 -35.91 -3.60 10.83
C PRO A 128 -35.37 -2.49 11.73
N THR A 129 -35.36 -2.75 13.04
CA THR A 129 -34.93 -1.76 14.04
C THR A 129 -33.54 -1.23 13.66
N PRO A 130 -33.36 0.10 13.56
CA PRO A 130 -32.08 0.66 13.09
C PRO A 130 -30.93 0.21 13.99
N SER A 131 -29.77 -0.07 13.38
CA SER A 131 -28.57 -0.48 14.10
C SER A 131 -28.10 0.60 15.09
N ARG A 132 -27.29 0.25 16.10
CA ARG A 132 -26.72 1.25 17.01
C ARG A 132 -25.89 2.26 16.21
N THR A 133 -25.16 1.75 15.22
CA THR A 133 -24.43 2.50 14.21
C THR A 133 -25.31 3.48 13.44
N GLN A 134 -26.46 3.06 12.90
CA GLN A 134 -27.39 3.95 12.22
C GLN A 134 -27.86 5.09 13.14
N MET A 135 -28.35 4.73 14.34
CA MET A 135 -28.84 5.70 15.32
C MET A 135 -27.77 6.65 15.88
N ILE A 136 -26.48 6.28 15.80
CA ILE A 136 -25.36 7.16 16.13
C ILE A 136 -25.04 8.06 14.94
N MET A 137 -24.86 7.51 13.74
CA MET A 137 -24.46 8.26 12.55
C MET A 137 -25.49 9.31 12.12
N GLU A 138 -26.78 9.00 12.19
CA GLU A 138 -27.86 9.94 11.85
C GLU A 138 -27.85 11.19 12.76
N LYS A 139 -27.47 11.03 14.04
CA LYS A 139 -27.38 12.14 15.02
C LYS A 139 -26.18 13.07 14.82
N ILE A 140 -25.16 12.64 14.09
CA ILE A 140 -23.88 13.35 13.90
C ILE A 140 -23.91 14.31 12.68
N SER A 141 -25.05 14.38 11.99
CA SER A 141 -25.21 15.05 10.69
C SER A 141 -24.95 16.57 10.68
N SER A 142 -23.72 17.02 10.39
CA SER A 142 -23.43 18.37 9.82
C SER A 142 -21.97 18.60 9.34
N GLY A 143 -21.60 18.08 8.16
CA GLY A 143 -20.31 18.39 7.52
C GLY A 143 -20.24 18.01 6.03
N GLN A 144 -19.25 18.55 5.29
CA GLN A 144 -18.99 18.20 3.88
C GLN A 144 -18.00 17.03 3.74
N GLU A 145 -18.41 15.93 3.08
CA GLU A 145 -17.51 14.80 2.76
C GLU A 145 -16.40 15.25 1.78
N VAL A 146 -15.21 14.65 1.91
CA VAL A 146 -14.01 14.97 1.09
C VAL A 146 -13.42 13.73 0.40
N GLY A 147 -12.43 13.95 -0.46
CA GLY A 147 -11.69 12.88 -1.14
C GLY A 147 -10.80 12.02 -0.20
N GLY A 148 -10.31 10.90 -0.73
CA GLY A 148 -9.39 10.01 -0.04
C GLY A 148 -10.03 8.98 0.90
N ALA A 149 -9.21 8.09 1.46
CA ALA A 149 -9.64 7.08 2.42
C ALA A 149 -10.03 7.73 3.77
N GLY A 150 -11.20 7.34 4.31
CA GLY A 150 -11.78 7.95 5.51
C GLY A 150 -12.31 9.39 5.30
N GLY A 151 -12.41 9.88 4.06
CA GLY A 151 -12.96 11.20 3.74
C GLY A 151 -14.49 11.29 3.77
N ALA A 152 -15.18 10.15 3.81
CA ALA A 152 -16.64 10.03 3.86
C ALA A 152 -17.08 9.35 5.16
N TYR A 153 -18.23 9.75 5.70
CA TYR A 153 -18.71 9.38 7.04
C TYR A 153 -20.24 9.36 7.17
N SER A 154 -20.98 9.58 6.08
CA SER A 154 -22.44 9.37 6.03
C SER A 154 -22.79 7.88 6.13
N TYR A 155 -23.98 7.57 6.66
CA TYR A 155 -24.48 6.19 6.72
C TYR A 155 -24.65 5.58 5.32
N ASP A 156 -25.04 6.37 4.32
CA ASP A 156 -25.04 5.93 2.92
C ASP A 156 -23.64 5.62 2.39
N ALA A 157 -22.60 6.36 2.81
CA ALA A 157 -21.22 6.04 2.45
C ALA A 157 -20.76 4.69 3.05
N LEU A 158 -21.15 4.39 4.30
CA LEU A 158 -20.93 3.08 4.92
C LEU A 158 -21.58 1.97 4.10
N LYS A 159 -22.86 2.12 3.72
CA LYS A 159 -23.58 1.12 2.90
C LYS A 159 -23.02 0.98 1.48
N ARG A 160 -22.56 2.08 0.86
CA ARG A 160 -21.83 2.04 -0.41
C ARG A 160 -20.54 1.21 -0.29
N LEU A 161 -19.80 1.37 0.81
CA LEU A 161 -18.54 0.64 1.01
C LEU A 161 -18.78 -0.84 1.38
N ASP A 162 -19.82 -1.16 2.15
CA ASP A 162 -20.27 -2.54 2.39
C ASP A 162 -20.66 -3.27 1.12
N ASN A 163 -21.29 -2.59 0.16
CA ASN A 163 -21.63 -3.16 -1.14
C ASN A 163 -20.37 -3.40 -2.00
N ILE A 164 -19.41 -2.48 -1.99
CA ILE A 164 -18.10 -2.67 -2.64
C ILE A 164 -17.36 -3.87 -2.03
N TRP A 165 -17.29 -3.94 -0.70
CA TRP A 165 -16.65 -5.05 0.02
C TRP A 165 -17.34 -6.39 -0.29
N SER A 166 -18.67 -6.44 -0.24
CA SER A 166 -19.45 -7.63 -0.60
C SER A 166 -19.16 -8.09 -2.04
N SER A 167 -19.00 -7.15 -2.97
CA SER A 167 -18.64 -7.44 -4.37
C SER A 167 -17.18 -7.91 -4.54
N ILE A 168 -16.27 -7.54 -3.64
CA ILE A 168 -14.88 -8.06 -3.62
C ILE A 168 -14.86 -9.48 -3.06
N CYS A 169 -15.76 -9.82 -2.12
CA CYS A 169 -15.93 -11.16 -1.57
C CYS A 169 -16.58 -12.14 -2.56
N ASP A 170 -17.59 -11.71 -3.34
CA ASP A 170 -18.36 -12.58 -4.26
C ASP A 170 -17.43 -13.44 -5.15
N PRO A 171 -17.54 -14.79 -5.14
CA PRO A 171 -16.58 -15.66 -5.83
C PRO A 171 -16.64 -15.57 -7.37
N ARG A 172 -17.63 -14.87 -7.94
CA ARG A 172 -17.70 -14.59 -9.37
C ARG A 172 -16.62 -13.58 -9.77
N VAL A 173 -16.03 -13.78 -10.95
CA VAL A 173 -15.10 -12.81 -11.53
C VAL A 173 -15.87 -11.56 -11.93
N ASP A 174 -15.34 -10.37 -11.60
CA ASP A 174 -15.85 -9.09 -12.10
C ASP A 174 -15.69 -9.04 -13.63
N SER A 175 -16.79 -9.34 -14.34
CA SER A 175 -16.83 -9.36 -15.80
C SER A 175 -16.93 -7.97 -16.43
N ASN A 176 -16.92 -6.89 -15.63
CA ASN A 176 -17.00 -5.51 -16.10
C ASN A 176 -15.77 -4.69 -15.64
N VAL A 177 -14.58 -5.21 -15.97
CA VAL A 177 -13.31 -4.48 -15.82
C VAL A 177 -13.37 -3.21 -16.68
N PRO A 178 -13.21 -2.01 -16.11
CA PRO A 178 -13.34 -0.77 -16.87
C PRO A 178 -12.16 -0.56 -17.83
N GLN A 179 -12.44 -0.35 -19.11
CA GLN A 179 -11.44 0.07 -20.10
C GLN A 179 -11.33 1.61 -20.07
N VAL A 180 -10.52 2.15 -19.16
CA VAL A 180 -10.24 3.59 -19.07
C VAL A 180 -9.10 3.98 -20.00
N VAL A 181 -8.01 3.20 -20.02
CA VAL A 181 -6.83 3.43 -20.85
C VAL A 181 -6.96 2.68 -22.18
N THR A 182 -6.74 3.37 -23.29
CA THR A 182 -6.66 2.80 -24.65
C THR A 182 -5.42 3.32 -25.37
N ARG A 183 -4.64 2.44 -26.01
CA ARG A 183 -3.50 2.82 -26.86
C ARG A 183 -4.00 3.10 -28.27
N VAL A 184 -3.65 4.26 -28.81
CA VAL A 184 -3.85 4.67 -30.21
C VAL A 184 -2.47 4.67 -30.88
N GLN A 185 -2.36 4.16 -32.10
CA GLN A 185 -1.07 4.12 -32.82
C GLN A 185 -0.83 5.44 -33.56
N GLY A 186 0.43 5.91 -33.59
CA GLY A 186 0.81 7.19 -34.16
C GLY A 186 0.89 8.32 -33.13
N PRO A 187 1.42 9.50 -33.53
CA PRO A 187 1.35 10.72 -32.73
C PRO A 187 -0.09 11.25 -32.66
N PHE A 188 -0.34 12.19 -31.75
CA PHE A 188 -1.60 12.93 -31.71
C PHE A 188 -1.72 13.86 -32.94
N PRO A 189 -2.89 13.98 -33.59
CA PRO A 189 -3.00 14.83 -34.78
C PRO A 189 -2.88 16.32 -34.45
N ASP A 190 -2.03 17.06 -35.19
CA ASP A 190 -1.92 18.52 -35.08
C ASP A 190 -3.26 19.24 -35.37
N SER A 191 -4.17 18.62 -36.12
CA SER A 191 -5.53 19.11 -36.39
C SER A 191 -6.45 19.10 -35.17
N ASP A 192 -6.12 18.29 -34.16
CA ASP A 192 -6.96 18.00 -33.01
C ASP A 192 -6.42 18.72 -31.75
N LEU A 193 -5.31 19.46 -31.89
CA LEU A 193 -4.82 20.45 -30.93
C LEU A 193 -5.54 21.79 -31.18
N ASP A 194 -6.53 22.11 -30.35
CA ASP A 194 -7.15 23.45 -30.37
C ASP A 194 -6.07 24.55 -30.28
N ALA A 195 -6.26 25.64 -31.03
CA ALA A 195 -5.29 26.74 -31.11
C ALA A 195 -5.22 27.52 -29.78
N GLY A 196 -4.35 27.07 -28.87
CA GLY A 196 -4.27 27.53 -27.47
C GLY A 196 -4.43 26.40 -26.44
N SER A 197 -4.54 25.14 -26.86
CA SER A 197 -4.58 23.98 -25.97
C SER A 197 -3.27 23.80 -25.23
N ASP A 198 -3.33 23.97 -23.91
CA ASP A 198 -2.16 23.92 -23.05
C ASP A 198 -1.70 22.49 -22.78
N ILE A 199 -0.69 22.03 -23.53
CA ILE A 199 -0.03 20.76 -23.26
C ILE A 199 0.74 20.84 -21.92
N PHE A 200 0.48 19.90 -21.03
CA PHE A 200 1.18 19.73 -19.76
C PHE A 200 2.36 18.74 -19.88
N ASP A 201 3.39 18.90 -19.05
CA ASP A 201 4.35 17.81 -18.84
C ASP A 201 3.69 16.66 -18.09
N VAL A 202 2.90 17.00 -17.04
CA VAL A 202 2.29 16.04 -16.14
C VAL A 202 0.84 16.40 -15.84
N ILE A 203 -0.05 15.41 -15.86
CA ILE A 203 -1.37 15.53 -15.24
C ILE A 203 -1.51 14.47 -14.14
N VAL A 204 -1.85 14.93 -12.93
CA VAL A 204 -2.07 14.07 -11.75
C VAL A 204 -3.57 13.84 -11.55
N CYS A 205 -4.02 12.60 -11.59
CA CYS A 205 -5.40 12.23 -11.32
C CYS A 205 -5.56 11.86 -9.84
N GLY A 206 -6.40 12.59 -9.10
CA GLY A 206 -6.61 12.43 -7.65
C GLY A 206 -5.76 13.41 -6.83
N GLY A 207 -6.39 14.41 -6.21
CA GLY A 207 -5.69 15.53 -5.60
C GLY A 207 -5.23 15.32 -4.16
N THR A 208 -5.99 14.59 -3.34
CA THR A 208 -5.79 14.56 -1.86
C THR A 208 -4.38 14.16 -1.42
N LEU A 209 -3.76 13.18 -2.10
CA LEU A 209 -2.34 12.81 -1.94
C LEU A 209 -1.51 13.12 -3.20
N GLY A 210 -2.13 13.29 -4.36
CA GLY A 210 -1.44 13.68 -5.59
C GLY A 210 -0.84 15.09 -5.52
N ILE A 211 -1.41 15.99 -4.71
CA ILE A 211 -0.94 17.38 -4.54
C ILE A 211 0.53 17.47 -4.11
N PHE A 212 1.03 16.55 -3.28
CA PHE A 212 2.43 16.53 -2.85
C PHE A 212 3.38 16.22 -4.03
N VAL A 213 3.01 15.23 -4.85
CA VAL A 213 3.77 14.86 -6.06
C VAL A 213 3.70 15.99 -7.08
N ALA A 214 2.52 16.57 -7.29
CA ALA A 214 2.31 17.69 -8.19
C ALA A 214 3.12 18.93 -7.79
N THR A 215 3.16 19.26 -6.50
CA THR A 215 3.95 20.37 -5.94
C THR A 215 5.44 20.12 -6.08
N ALA A 216 5.92 18.90 -5.77
CA ALA A 216 7.32 18.53 -5.93
C ALA A 216 7.78 18.59 -7.40
N LEU A 217 6.91 18.26 -8.36
CA LEU A 217 7.21 18.36 -9.79
C LEU A 217 7.16 19.81 -10.30
N SER A 218 6.19 20.61 -9.86
CA SER A 218 6.10 22.04 -10.20
C SER A 218 7.29 22.84 -9.64
N SER A 219 7.75 22.52 -8.42
CA SER A 219 8.96 23.12 -7.83
C SER A 219 10.24 22.86 -8.64
N LYS A 220 10.23 21.84 -9.51
CA LYS A 220 11.32 21.49 -10.44
C LYS A 220 11.12 22.10 -11.84
N GLY A 221 10.16 23.02 -12.01
CA GLY A 221 9.90 23.75 -13.24
C GLY A 221 9.10 22.99 -14.31
N LEU A 222 8.47 21.85 -13.96
CA LEU A 222 7.59 21.12 -14.87
C LEU A 222 6.20 21.75 -14.93
N ARG A 223 5.54 21.70 -16.09
CA ARG A 223 4.16 22.16 -16.22
C ARG A 223 3.17 21.09 -15.77
N VAL A 224 2.56 21.28 -14.60
CA VAL A 224 1.71 20.25 -13.95
C VAL A 224 0.25 20.70 -13.82
N GLY A 225 -0.68 19.80 -14.16
CA GLY A 225 -2.11 19.91 -13.86
C GLY A 225 -2.57 18.84 -12.86
N ILE A 226 -3.66 19.09 -12.13
CA ILE A 226 -4.32 18.11 -11.25
C ILE A 226 -5.80 18.02 -11.62
N ILE A 227 -6.29 16.79 -11.88
CA ILE A 227 -7.71 16.48 -12.04
C ILE A 227 -8.23 15.86 -10.74
N GLU A 228 -9.26 16.46 -10.15
CA GLU A 228 -9.95 15.92 -8.97
C GLU A 228 -11.47 15.95 -9.20
N ARG A 229 -12.14 14.82 -8.92
CA ARG A 229 -13.60 14.67 -9.09
C ARG A 229 -14.40 15.50 -8.10
N ASN A 230 -13.83 15.77 -6.93
CA ASN A 230 -14.38 16.58 -5.85
C ASN A 230 -13.63 17.93 -5.78
N ILE A 231 -13.52 18.49 -4.57
CA ILE A 231 -12.54 19.54 -4.24
C ILE A 231 -11.26 18.91 -3.67
N ILE A 232 -10.10 19.52 -3.94
CA ILE A 232 -8.83 19.21 -3.27
C ILE A 232 -8.88 19.87 -1.90
N LYS A 233 -9.28 19.07 -0.90
CA LYS A 233 -9.39 19.48 0.51
C LYS A 233 -8.97 18.33 1.41
N GLY A 234 -8.12 18.60 2.39
CA GLY A 234 -7.76 17.63 3.42
C GLY A 234 -8.91 17.35 4.38
N ARG A 235 -9.03 16.10 4.83
CA ARG A 235 -10.02 15.67 5.82
C ARG A 235 -9.75 16.27 7.21
N GLU A 236 -10.77 16.32 8.05
CA GLU A 236 -10.66 16.75 9.45
C GLU A 236 -10.03 15.69 10.37
N GLN A 237 -9.99 14.42 9.95
CA GLN A 237 -9.31 13.35 10.67
C GLN A 237 -7.81 13.44 10.45
N GLU A 238 -7.06 13.52 11.53
CA GLU A 238 -5.61 13.63 11.60
C GLU A 238 -4.87 12.55 10.77
N TRP A 239 -3.63 12.85 10.41
CA TRP A 239 -2.64 11.86 9.98
C TRP A 239 -1.60 11.73 11.09
N ASN A 240 -1.58 10.57 11.74
CA ASN A 240 -0.58 10.22 12.74
C ASN A 240 0.72 9.82 12.03
N ILE A 241 1.83 10.44 12.43
CA ILE A 241 3.14 10.29 11.77
C ILE A 241 4.28 10.62 12.75
N SER A 242 5.49 10.13 12.49
CA SER A 242 6.67 10.47 13.28
C SER A 242 7.28 11.78 12.77
N ARG A 243 7.76 12.67 13.66
CA ARG A 243 8.41 13.95 13.27
C ARG A 243 9.49 13.80 12.19
N LYS A 244 10.26 12.71 12.25
CA LYS A 244 11.28 12.34 11.27
C LYS A 244 10.75 12.19 9.84
N GLU A 245 9.57 11.60 9.65
CA GLU A 245 9.00 11.34 8.33
C GLU A 245 8.42 12.61 7.68
N LEU A 246 8.00 13.59 8.50
CA LEU A 246 7.62 14.92 8.01
C LEU A 246 8.82 15.73 7.49
N MET A 247 10.01 15.55 8.08
CA MET A 247 11.22 16.24 7.62
C MET A 247 11.60 15.86 6.19
N GLU A 248 11.24 14.68 5.70
CA GLU A 248 11.43 14.30 4.28
C GLU A 248 10.74 15.31 3.34
N ILE A 249 9.57 15.87 3.72
CA ILE A 249 8.86 16.90 2.95
C ILE A 249 9.62 18.24 2.95
N VAL A 250 10.30 18.55 4.05
CA VAL A 250 11.12 19.75 4.25
C VAL A 250 12.43 19.65 3.47
N GLU A 251 13.10 18.49 3.50
CA GLU A 251 14.30 18.21 2.70
C GLU A 251 14.04 18.26 1.18
N ILE A 252 12.81 17.94 0.75
CA ILE A 252 12.35 18.10 -0.64
C ILE A 252 12.05 19.58 -1.00
N GLY A 253 11.92 20.46 0.00
CA GLY A 253 11.73 21.91 -0.19
C GLY A 253 10.31 22.36 -0.49
N ILE A 254 9.29 21.49 -0.34
CA ILE A 254 7.88 21.85 -0.56
C ILE A 254 7.11 22.17 0.74
N LEU A 255 7.77 22.14 1.90
CA LEU A 255 7.25 22.57 3.19
C LEU A 255 8.39 23.20 3.98
N SER A 256 8.16 24.29 4.70
CA SER A 256 9.14 24.85 5.65
C SER A 256 8.93 24.31 7.07
N GLU A 257 9.97 24.33 7.90
CA GLU A 257 9.88 23.97 9.32
C GLU A 257 8.82 24.82 10.06
N ALA A 258 8.70 26.10 9.73
CA ALA A 258 7.72 27.00 10.31
C ALA A 258 6.26 26.62 9.95
N GLU A 259 6.03 26.01 8.79
CA GLU A 259 4.72 25.46 8.41
C GLU A 259 4.50 24.07 9.00
N LEU A 260 5.57 23.27 9.17
CA LEU A 260 5.54 21.96 9.82
C LEU A 260 5.01 22.08 11.27
N GLU A 261 5.44 23.09 12.04
CA GLU A 261 4.84 23.35 13.37
C GLU A 261 3.39 23.85 13.29
N GLN A 262 2.98 24.50 12.20
CA GLN A 262 1.60 24.99 12.04
C GLN A 262 0.60 23.89 11.67
N ILE A 263 1.03 22.85 10.96
CA ILE A 263 0.17 21.71 10.56
C ILE A 263 0.00 20.67 11.68
N ILE A 264 0.93 20.59 12.63
CA ILE A 264 0.79 19.75 13.83
C ILE A 264 -0.41 20.29 14.64
N SER A 265 -1.30 19.37 15.02
CA SER A 265 -2.52 19.66 15.78
C SER A 265 -2.61 18.90 17.10
N SER A 266 -1.87 17.80 17.25
CA SER A 266 -1.58 17.18 18.56
C SER A 266 -0.17 16.60 18.57
N GLU A 267 0.49 16.65 19.73
CA GLU A 267 1.74 15.92 20.02
C GLU A 267 1.59 15.27 21.40
N PHE A 268 1.87 13.97 21.49
CA PHE A 268 1.60 13.16 22.68
C PHE A 268 2.63 12.02 22.81
N ASN A 269 3.06 11.73 24.04
CA ASN A 269 4.03 10.66 24.36
C ASN A 269 3.82 10.23 25.83
N PRO A 270 4.15 8.97 26.19
CA PRO A 270 4.56 7.88 25.32
C PRO A 270 3.38 7.23 24.56
N ASN A 271 3.70 6.38 23.59
CA ASN A 271 2.75 5.53 22.88
C ASN A 271 2.92 4.05 23.26
N ARG A 272 1.81 3.30 23.28
CA ARG A 272 1.75 1.89 23.68
C ARG A 272 1.67 0.94 22.49
N CYS A 273 2.36 -0.18 22.61
CA CYS A 273 2.10 -1.42 21.88
C CYS A 273 1.67 -2.49 22.90
N GLY A 274 0.39 -2.85 22.92
CA GLY A 274 -0.23 -3.67 23.96
C GLY A 274 -0.77 -5.02 23.48
N PHE A 275 -0.73 -6.01 24.35
CA PHE A 275 -1.19 -7.38 24.08
C PHE A 275 -2.05 -7.84 25.25
N GLU A 276 -3.35 -7.98 25.03
CA GLU A 276 -4.32 -8.25 26.10
C GLU A 276 -3.93 -9.53 26.87
N GLY A 277 -3.86 -9.42 28.20
CA GLY A 277 -3.45 -10.50 29.10
C GLY A 277 -1.97 -10.92 29.01
N ARG A 278 -1.12 -10.21 28.23
CA ARG A 278 0.29 -10.58 28.01
C ARG A 278 1.29 -9.47 28.34
N GLY A 279 0.95 -8.21 28.15
CA GLY A 279 1.75 -7.07 28.60
C GLY A 279 1.77 -5.89 27.63
N GLU A 280 2.58 -4.88 27.95
CA GLU A 280 2.68 -3.61 27.23
C GLU A 280 4.13 -3.23 26.98
N ILE A 281 4.36 -2.54 25.87
CA ILE A 281 5.63 -1.92 25.50
C ILE A 281 5.34 -0.45 25.22
N TRP A 282 6.17 0.44 25.77
CA TRP A 282 6.02 1.88 25.64
C TRP A 282 7.16 2.46 24.81
N VAL A 283 6.83 3.35 23.87
CA VAL A 283 7.76 3.98 22.91
C VAL A 283 7.45 5.46 22.73
N ASP A 284 8.49 6.29 22.69
CA ASP A 284 8.36 7.72 22.39
C ASP A 284 8.63 8.02 20.91
N ASN A 285 8.01 9.06 20.37
CA ASN A 285 8.32 9.65 19.06
C ASN A 285 8.09 8.72 17.84
N ILE A 286 7.04 7.89 17.92
CA ILE A 286 6.54 6.98 16.87
C ILE A 286 5.05 7.24 16.69
N LEU A 287 4.62 7.70 15.50
CA LEU A 287 3.24 8.14 15.22
C LEU A 287 2.68 9.21 16.19
N ASN A 288 3.58 9.91 16.87
CA ASN A 288 3.30 10.77 18.04
C ASN A 288 2.75 12.16 17.69
N LEU A 289 2.78 12.54 16.41
CA LEU A 289 2.23 13.78 15.90
C LEU A 289 0.93 13.52 15.16
N GLY A 290 -0.17 14.12 15.61
CA GLY A 290 -1.40 14.24 14.83
C GLY A 290 -1.32 15.48 13.94
N VAL A 291 -1.05 15.29 12.64
CA VAL A 291 -1.00 16.37 11.64
C VAL A 291 -2.39 16.61 11.06
N SER A 292 -2.79 17.87 10.93
CA SER A 292 -4.05 18.28 10.31
C SER A 292 -3.96 18.25 8.78
N PRO A 293 -4.65 17.31 8.09
CA PRO A 293 -4.59 17.23 6.63
C PRO A 293 -5.27 18.44 5.98
N ALA A 294 -6.31 18.99 6.60
CA ALA A 294 -6.99 20.20 6.13
C ALA A 294 -6.01 21.37 5.96
N LYS A 295 -5.18 21.68 6.98
CA LYS A 295 -4.13 22.70 6.89
C LYS A 295 -3.07 22.33 5.85
N LEU A 296 -2.55 21.10 5.92
CA LEU A 296 -1.43 20.66 5.10
C LEU A 296 -1.78 20.65 3.60
N VAL A 297 -2.95 20.14 3.23
CA VAL A 297 -3.40 20.10 1.82
C VAL A 297 -3.65 21.52 1.29
N GLU A 298 -4.16 22.45 2.10
CA GLU A 298 -4.32 23.85 1.66
C GLU A 298 -2.96 24.54 1.45
N ILE A 299 -2.01 24.36 2.37
CA ILE A 299 -0.63 24.86 2.21
C ILE A 299 0.04 24.28 0.95
N MET A 300 -0.15 22.99 0.66
CA MET A 300 0.32 22.40 -0.61
C MET A 300 -0.41 22.97 -1.82
N LYS A 301 -1.71 23.28 -1.71
CA LYS A 301 -2.54 23.85 -2.79
C LYS A 301 -2.12 25.28 -3.13
N GLU A 302 -1.94 26.14 -2.14
CA GLU A 302 -1.40 27.50 -2.30
C GLU A 302 0.01 27.45 -2.93
N ARG A 303 0.89 26.56 -2.42
CA ARG A 303 2.25 26.38 -2.95
C ARG A 303 2.26 25.87 -4.39
N PHE A 304 1.43 24.90 -4.73
CA PHE A 304 1.28 24.38 -6.09
C PHE A 304 0.87 25.48 -7.08
N ILE A 305 -0.12 26.30 -6.71
CA ILE A 305 -0.56 27.46 -7.51
C ILE A 305 0.58 28.49 -7.63
N SER A 306 1.35 28.73 -6.56
CA SER A 306 2.50 29.65 -6.58
C SER A 306 3.63 29.22 -7.53
N PHE A 307 3.74 27.92 -7.81
CA PHE A 307 4.64 27.35 -8.81
C PHE A 307 4.02 27.25 -10.22
N GLY A 308 2.85 27.85 -10.45
CA GLY A 308 2.15 27.84 -11.75
C GLY A 308 1.36 26.58 -12.06
N GLY A 309 1.09 25.74 -11.05
CA GLY A 309 0.29 24.52 -11.21
C GLY A 309 -1.20 24.78 -11.44
N ALA A 310 -1.81 24.02 -12.35
CA ALA A 310 -3.24 24.14 -12.70
C ALA A 310 -4.12 23.12 -11.95
N ILE A 311 -5.28 23.55 -11.45
CA ILE A 311 -6.22 22.71 -10.70
C ILE A 311 -7.56 22.62 -11.44
N PHE A 312 -8.03 21.39 -11.64
CA PHE A 312 -9.28 21.04 -12.30
C PHE A 312 -10.17 20.24 -11.32
N GLU A 313 -10.78 20.96 -10.37
CA GLU A 313 -11.75 20.42 -9.41
C GLU A 313 -13.12 20.19 -10.06
N GLY A 314 -13.90 19.23 -9.53
CA GLY A 314 -15.19 18.81 -10.08
C GLY A 314 -15.11 18.01 -11.38
N LYS A 315 -13.91 17.74 -11.92
CA LYS A 315 -13.70 17.03 -13.19
C LYS A 315 -13.43 15.54 -12.90
N SER A 316 -14.34 14.67 -13.31
CA SER A 316 -14.12 13.22 -13.23
C SER A 316 -13.47 12.70 -14.51
N LEU A 317 -12.41 11.89 -14.37
CA LEU A 317 -11.78 11.17 -15.48
C LEU A 317 -12.75 10.14 -16.08
N SER A 318 -12.94 10.15 -17.40
CA SER A 318 -13.75 9.16 -18.13
C SER A 318 -12.89 8.15 -18.90
N SER A 319 -11.89 8.61 -19.66
CA SER A 319 -10.94 7.76 -20.38
C SER A 319 -9.58 8.46 -20.62
N ILE A 320 -8.56 7.67 -20.98
CA ILE A 320 -7.23 8.12 -21.39
C ILE A 320 -6.87 7.45 -22.71
N TYR A 321 -6.51 8.25 -23.71
CA TYR A 321 -5.96 7.80 -24.98
C TYR A 321 -4.45 8.05 -24.99
N VAL A 322 -3.66 6.98 -25.08
CA VAL A 322 -2.20 7.05 -25.13
C VAL A 322 -1.75 7.00 -26.59
N TYR A 323 -1.03 8.03 -27.02
CA TYR A 323 -0.41 8.15 -28.34
C TYR A 323 1.11 7.97 -28.23
N ASP A 324 1.82 7.98 -29.35
CA ASP A 324 3.28 7.82 -29.37
C ASP A 324 4.02 9.00 -28.69
N ASP A 325 3.41 10.18 -28.66
CA ASP A 325 3.96 11.48 -28.26
C ASP A 325 3.29 12.11 -27.02
N LEU A 326 1.99 11.86 -26.82
CA LEU A 326 1.14 12.44 -25.76
C LEU A 326 0.19 11.40 -25.14
N ALA A 327 -0.41 11.77 -24.01
CA ALA A 327 -1.57 11.12 -23.43
C ALA A 327 -2.71 12.15 -23.28
N VAL A 328 -3.87 11.84 -23.84
CA VAL A 328 -5.06 12.72 -23.85
C VAL A 328 -6.10 12.15 -22.90
N LEU A 329 -6.40 12.90 -21.85
CA LEU A 329 -7.41 12.52 -20.86
C LEU A 329 -8.74 13.16 -21.25
N LYS A 330 -9.82 12.39 -21.21
CA LYS A 330 -11.19 12.89 -21.38
C LYS A 330 -11.88 12.97 -20.02
N HIS A 331 -12.66 14.03 -19.83
CA HIS A 331 -13.47 14.25 -18.65
C HIS A 331 -14.88 13.67 -18.82
N SER A 332 -15.67 13.66 -17.75
CA SER A 332 -17.07 13.23 -17.74
C SER A 332 -18.04 14.20 -18.43
N ASP A 333 -17.64 15.45 -18.65
CA ASP A 333 -18.42 16.51 -19.31
C ASP A 333 -18.05 16.73 -20.78
N GLY A 334 -17.05 16.01 -21.30
CA GLY A 334 -16.63 16.02 -22.72
C GLY A 334 -15.31 16.74 -22.99
N ASP A 335 -14.85 17.57 -22.05
CA ASP A 335 -13.56 18.26 -22.11
C ASP A 335 -12.38 17.27 -22.24
N SER A 336 -11.25 17.76 -22.72
CA SER A 336 -9.97 17.04 -22.67
C SER A 336 -8.81 17.90 -22.23
N LEU A 337 -7.81 17.25 -21.64
CA LEU A 337 -6.48 17.81 -21.39
C LEU A 337 -5.42 16.88 -21.97
N SER A 338 -4.38 17.46 -22.57
CA SER A 338 -3.27 16.73 -23.19
C SER A 338 -1.99 16.88 -22.36
N CYS A 339 -1.26 15.79 -22.16
CA CYS A 339 -0.01 15.81 -21.41
C CYS A 339 1.03 14.83 -21.92
N ARG A 340 2.27 14.94 -21.43
CA ARG A 340 3.35 13.99 -21.76
C ARG A 340 3.30 12.73 -20.87
N LEU A 341 2.92 12.88 -19.60
CA LEU A 341 2.81 11.81 -18.58
C LEU A 341 1.55 11.99 -17.71
N VAL A 342 0.80 10.91 -17.48
CA VAL A 342 -0.24 10.81 -16.46
C VAL A 342 0.32 10.19 -15.18
N ILE A 343 0.00 10.79 -14.03
CA ILE A 343 0.23 10.20 -12.71
C ILE A 343 -1.13 9.80 -12.12
N ASP A 344 -1.30 8.51 -11.86
CA ASP A 344 -2.46 7.97 -11.15
C ASP A 344 -2.23 8.00 -9.64
N ALA A 345 -2.91 8.93 -8.96
CA ALA A 345 -2.97 9.08 -7.52
C ALA A 345 -4.42 8.90 -6.99
N MET A 346 -5.31 8.25 -7.76
CA MET A 346 -6.73 8.04 -7.40
C MET A 346 -6.94 7.00 -6.28
N GLY A 347 -5.85 6.41 -5.78
CA GLY A 347 -5.81 5.52 -4.64
C GLY A 347 -6.26 4.08 -4.92
N ASN A 348 -6.55 3.34 -3.85
CA ASN A 348 -6.81 1.89 -3.86
C ASN A 348 -7.90 1.41 -4.84
N PHE A 349 -8.83 2.31 -5.22
CA PHE A 349 -9.95 2.03 -6.12
C PHE A 349 -9.80 2.69 -7.50
N SER A 350 -8.59 3.13 -7.87
CA SER A 350 -8.29 3.65 -9.20
C SER A 350 -8.84 2.73 -10.30
N PRO A 351 -9.59 3.24 -11.28
CA PRO A 351 -10.10 2.43 -12.37
C PRO A 351 -8.98 2.00 -13.33
N ILE A 352 -7.87 2.77 -13.39
CA ILE A 352 -6.65 2.38 -14.11
C ILE A 352 -6.02 1.16 -13.43
N VAL A 353 -5.90 1.16 -12.10
CA VAL A 353 -5.41 -0.01 -11.33
C VAL A 353 -6.32 -1.22 -11.52
N ARG A 354 -7.65 -1.05 -11.53
CA ARG A 354 -8.60 -2.15 -11.82
C ARG A 354 -8.40 -2.73 -13.22
N GLN A 355 -8.11 -1.90 -14.22
CA GLN A 355 -7.79 -2.34 -15.58
C GLN A 355 -6.46 -3.12 -15.63
N ILE A 356 -5.39 -2.56 -15.07
CA ILE A 356 -4.05 -3.20 -15.01
C ILE A 356 -4.13 -4.55 -14.30
N ARG A 357 -4.82 -4.61 -13.16
CA ARG A 357 -5.01 -5.86 -12.40
C ARG A 357 -6.06 -6.78 -13.03
N SER A 358 -6.76 -6.37 -14.10
CA SER A 358 -7.73 -7.16 -14.86
C SER A 358 -8.77 -7.88 -13.97
N GLY A 359 -9.36 -7.15 -13.02
CA GLY A 359 -10.34 -7.71 -12.08
C GLY A 359 -9.77 -8.65 -11.01
N ARG A 360 -8.43 -8.82 -10.91
CA ARG A 360 -7.80 -9.64 -9.86
C ARG A 360 -8.14 -9.08 -8.47
N LYS A 361 -8.70 -9.95 -7.63
CA LYS A 361 -8.99 -9.68 -6.22
C LYS A 361 -7.72 -9.40 -5.41
N PRO A 362 -7.81 -8.63 -4.31
CA PRO A 362 -6.73 -8.50 -3.33
C PRO A 362 -6.31 -9.85 -2.73
N ASP A 363 -5.04 -9.97 -2.37
CA ASP A 363 -4.45 -11.09 -1.60
C ASP A 363 -4.79 -11.02 -0.10
N GLY A 364 -5.30 -9.88 0.35
CA GLY A 364 -5.71 -9.59 1.73
C GLY A 364 -6.47 -8.27 1.78
N MET A 365 -7.21 -8.04 2.86
CA MET A 365 -7.95 -6.80 3.11
C MET A 365 -7.83 -6.44 4.58
N CYS A 366 -7.48 -5.18 4.88
CA CYS A 366 -7.73 -4.61 6.20
C CYS A 366 -9.12 -3.96 6.21
N LEU A 367 -9.95 -4.33 7.18
CA LEU A 367 -11.24 -3.68 7.45
C LEU A 367 -11.07 -2.82 8.71
N VAL A 368 -11.26 -1.51 8.59
CA VAL A 368 -11.08 -0.54 9.67
C VAL A 368 -12.41 0.14 9.97
N VAL A 369 -12.74 0.25 11.26
CA VAL A 369 -13.86 1.02 11.78
C VAL A 369 -13.39 1.86 12.99
N GLY A 370 -14.17 2.84 13.42
CA GLY A 370 -13.81 3.64 14.59
C GLY A 370 -14.67 4.87 14.80
N ALA A 371 -14.27 5.70 15.74
CA ALA A 371 -14.90 6.98 16.01
C ALA A 371 -13.91 8.01 16.60
N CYS A 372 -14.13 9.29 16.28
CA CYS A 372 -13.64 10.39 17.09
C CYS A 372 -14.74 10.81 18.07
N ALA A 373 -14.40 10.92 19.35
CA ALA A 373 -15.34 11.33 20.39
C ALA A 373 -14.68 12.25 21.42
N ARG A 374 -15.51 13.04 22.11
CA ARG A 374 -15.15 14.01 23.14
C ARG A 374 -15.63 13.51 24.51
N GLY A 375 -14.80 13.71 25.53
CA GLY A 375 -15.12 13.36 26.93
C GLY A 375 -14.10 12.45 27.61
N PHE A 376 -12.93 12.22 27.02
CA PHE A 376 -11.88 11.40 27.62
C PHE A 376 -11.12 12.18 28.69
N GLU A 377 -11.15 11.70 29.95
CA GLU A 377 -10.38 12.27 31.06
C GLU A 377 -8.88 11.95 30.95
N LYS A 378 -8.56 10.73 30.49
CA LYS A 378 -7.18 10.24 30.29
C LYS A 378 -6.86 10.26 28.79
N ASN A 379 -6.14 11.29 28.32
CA ASN A 379 -5.87 11.47 26.89
C ASN A 379 -4.45 12.00 26.58
N ALA A 380 -3.46 11.62 27.40
CA ALA A 380 -2.06 12.04 27.22
C ALA A 380 -1.20 11.07 26.39
N THR A 381 -1.69 9.86 26.13
CA THR A 381 -0.95 8.76 25.47
C THR A 381 -1.73 8.19 24.30
N GLY A 382 -1.02 7.65 23.30
CA GLY A 382 -1.60 6.93 22.17
C GLY A 382 -1.34 5.42 22.22
N ASP A 383 -2.10 4.69 21.41
CA ASP A 383 -1.97 3.25 21.16
C ASP A 383 -1.59 3.04 19.69
N VAL A 384 -0.35 2.65 19.42
CA VAL A 384 0.17 2.34 18.08
C VAL A 384 -0.33 0.98 17.60
N ILE A 385 -0.52 0.04 18.52
CA ILE A 385 -1.29 -1.19 18.30
C ILE A 385 -1.67 -1.80 19.66
N PHE A 386 -2.94 -2.15 19.85
CA PHE A 386 -3.38 -3.02 20.93
C PHE A 386 -4.09 -4.25 20.35
N SER A 387 -3.59 -5.44 20.67
CA SER A 387 -4.12 -6.72 20.19
C SER A 387 -5.02 -7.38 21.23
N SER A 388 -6.24 -7.74 20.83
CA SER A 388 -7.15 -8.56 21.65
C SER A 388 -6.57 -9.95 21.94
N SER A 389 -7.01 -10.54 23.06
CA SER A 389 -6.46 -11.77 23.64
C SER A 389 -6.75 -13.02 22.82
N SER A 390 -7.92 -13.06 22.18
CA SER A 390 -8.37 -14.17 21.33
C SER A 390 -9.24 -13.71 20.16
N VAL A 391 -9.31 -14.55 19.12
CA VAL A 391 -10.26 -14.43 18.00
C VAL A 391 -11.69 -14.19 18.49
N ASN A 392 -12.29 -13.12 17.97
CA ASN A 392 -13.65 -12.68 18.23
C ASN A 392 -14.57 -13.00 17.03
N ARG A 393 -15.83 -12.56 17.06
CA ARG A 393 -16.79 -12.72 15.95
C ARG A 393 -17.45 -11.41 15.56
N ALA A 394 -17.46 -11.11 14.27
CA ALA A 394 -18.25 -10.04 13.68
C ALA A 394 -19.18 -10.67 12.63
N GLY A 395 -20.49 -10.54 12.85
CA GLY A 395 -21.52 -11.27 12.09
C GLY A 395 -21.25 -12.78 12.06
N ASN A 396 -21.12 -13.33 10.85
CA ASN A 396 -20.79 -14.74 10.64
C ASN A 396 -19.28 -15.05 10.56
N SER A 397 -18.41 -14.04 10.63
CA SER A 397 -16.96 -14.18 10.45
C SER A 397 -16.22 -14.24 11.79
N GLY A 398 -15.22 -15.13 11.88
CA GLY A 398 -14.18 -15.04 12.91
C GLY A 398 -13.18 -13.94 12.53
N VAL A 399 -12.79 -13.10 13.50
CA VAL A 399 -11.92 -11.92 13.29
C VAL A 399 -10.92 -11.79 14.43
N HIS A 400 -9.73 -11.26 14.17
CA HIS A 400 -8.79 -10.88 15.22
C HIS A 400 -8.76 -9.36 15.29
N LEU A 401 -9.11 -8.83 16.46
CA LEU A 401 -9.34 -7.40 16.62
C LEU A 401 -8.05 -6.73 17.12
N PHE A 402 -7.60 -5.77 16.32
CA PHE A 402 -6.56 -4.82 16.66
C PHE A 402 -7.19 -3.45 16.89
N TRP A 403 -6.53 -2.64 17.71
CA TRP A 403 -6.99 -1.31 18.08
C TRP A 403 -5.85 -0.30 17.97
N GLU A 404 -6.20 0.92 17.61
CA GLU A 404 -5.34 2.10 17.63
C GLU A 404 -6.13 3.23 18.30
N ALA A 405 -5.44 4.14 18.98
CA ALA A 405 -6.11 5.28 19.60
C ALA A 405 -5.18 6.45 19.82
N PHE A 406 -5.57 7.65 19.37
CA PHE A 406 -4.71 8.83 19.43
C PHE A 406 -5.49 10.06 19.94
N PRO A 407 -4.87 10.91 20.78
CA PRO A 407 -5.38 12.24 21.10
C PRO A 407 -5.58 13.09 19.83
N ALA A 408 -6.80 13.56 19.60
CA ALA A 408 -7.16 14.37 18.46
C ALA A 408 -6.81 15.85 18.67
N GLY A 409 -6.53 16.57 17.59
CA GLY A 409 -6.23 18.00 17.62
C GLY A 409 -7.48 18.90 17.76
N SER A 410 -8.68 18.32 17.77
CA SER A 410 -9.95 19.05 17.90
C SER A 410 -10.29 19.48 19.34
N GLY A 411 -9.58 18.94 20.35
CA GLY A 411 -9.75 19.31 21.75
C GLY A 411 -8.97 18.40 22.71
N PRO A 412 -8.61 18.87 23.92
CA PRO A 412 -7.77 18.10 24.85
C PRO A 412 -8.42 16.79 25.34
N SER A 413 -9.75 16.76 25.41
CA SER A 413 -10.57 15.60 25.78
C SER A 413 -11.07 14.80 24.57
N ASP A 414 -10.54 15.07 23.38
CA ASP A 414 -10.98 14.43 22.13
C ASP A 414 -9.99 13.34 21.73
N ARG A 415 -10.50 12.14 21.43
CA ARG A 415 -9.70 10.97 21.09
C ARG A 415 -10.32 10.30 19.86
N THR A 416 -9.49 10.00 18.88
CA THR A 416 -9.90 9.10 17.79
C THR A 416 -9.47 7.68 18.15
N THR A 417 -10.43 6.75 18.13
CA THR A 417 -10.22 5.33 18.36
C THR A 417 -10.59 4.54 17.11
N TYR A 418 -9.71 3.63 16.70
CA TYR A 418 -9.94 2.68 15.62
C TYR A 418 -9.95 1.24 16.15
N MET A 419 -10.69 0.39 15.46
CA MET A 419 -10.65 -1.07 15.58
C MET A 419 -10.58 -1.67 14.18
N PHE A 420 -9.69 -2.63 13.96
CA PHE A 420 -9.49 -3.25 12.66
C PHE A 420 -9.21 -4.75 12.73
N THR A 421 -9.37 -5.41 11.59
CA THR A 421 -9.06 -6.84 11.39
C THR A 421 -8.53 -7.05 9.98
N TYR A 422 -7.62 -8.02 9.82
CA TYR A 422 -7.24 -8.52 8.49
C TYR A 422 -8.09 -9.74 8.13
N VAL A 423 -8.49 -9.81 6.87
CA VAL A 423 -9.26 -10.92 6.28
C VAL A 423 -8.74 -11.24 4.89
N ASP A 424 -8.85 -12.50 4.47
CA ASP A 424 -8.60 -12.93 3.10
C ASP A 424 -9.95 -12.90 2.34
N PRO A 425 -10.12 -12.06 1.29
CA PRO A 425 -11.37 -11.95 0.54
C PRO A 425 -11.88 -13.26 -0.06
N LYS A 426 -11.04 -14.30 -0.17
CA LYS A 426 -11.41 -15.67 -0.58
C LYS A 426 -12.36 -16.35 0.42
N PHE A 427 -12.24 -16.04 1.71
CA PHE A 427 -13.10 -16.58 2.78
C PHE A 427 -14.23 -15.60 3.16
N GLY A 428 -14.25 -14.41 2.56
CA GLY A 428 -15.14 -13.32 2.93
C GLY A 428 -14.68 -12.59 4.21
N GLY A 429 -15.61 -11.89 4.84
CA GLY A 429 -15.40 -11.20 6.11
C GLY A 429 -16.68 -10.52 6.58
N PRO A 430 -16.67 -9.85 7.74
CA PRO A 430 -17.82 -9.09 8.21
C PRO A 430 -18.07 -7.87 7.33
N LYS A 431 -19.28 -7.32 7.39
CA LYS A 431 -19.55 -5.94 6.96
C LYS A 431 -18.94 -4.94 7.93
N LEU A 432 -18.69 -3.72 7.46
CA LEU A 432 -18.23 -2.60 8.28
C LEU A 432 -19.28 -2.20 9.32
N GLU A 433 -20.58 -2.29 9.00
CA GLU A 433 -21.63 -2.11 10.01
C GLU A 433 -21.58 -3.21 11.08
N GLU A 434 -21.43 -4.49 10.70
CA GLU A 434 -21.31 -5.60 11.66
C GLU A 434 -20.08 -5.43 12.56
N LEU A 435 -18.99 -4.88 12.01
CA LEU A 435 -17.77 -4.57 12.74
C LEU A 435 -17.92 -3.31 13.61
N LEU A 436 -18.72 -2.32 13.22
CA LEU A 436 -19.09 -1.16 14.04
C LEU A 436 -19.97 -1.54 15.24
N GLU A 437 -20.93 -2.46 15.08
CA GLU A 437 -21.70 -2.98 16.23
C GLU A 437 -20.78 -3.69 17.25
N VAL A 438 -19.74 -4.40 16.79
CA VAL A 438 -18.70 -4.96 17.67
C VAL A 438 -17.85 -3.86 18.33
N PHE A 439 -17.45 -2.83 17.58
CA PHE A 439 -16.72 -1.66 18.10
C PHE A 439 -17.48 -0.97 19.25
N TRP A 440 -18.78 -0.66 19.08
CA TRP A 440 -19.58 0.01 20.12
C TRP A 440 -19.75 -0.83 21.40
N ASN A 441 -19.56 -2.14 21.33
CA ASN A 441 -19.67 -3.05 22.47
C ASN A 441 -18.33 -3.24 23.21
N LEU A 442 -17.20 -3.17 22.50
CA LEU A 442 -15.87 -3.43 23.08
C LEU A 442 -15.07 -2.15 23.42
N MET A 443 -15.27 -1.06 22.67
CA MET A 443 -14.55 0.21 22.88
C MET A 443 -14.65 0.77 24.31
N PRO A 444 -15.80 0.68 25.01
CA PRO A 444 -15.92 1.22 26.37
C PRO A 444 -14.98 0.53 27.38
N ALA A 445 -14.83 -0.80 27.26
CA ALA A 445 -13.90 -1.57 28.08
C ALA A 445 -12.43 -1.36 27.68
N TYR A 446 -12.16 -1.16 26.38
CA TYR A 446 -10.81 -0.89 25.88
C TYR A 446 -10.27 0.49 26.31
N GLN A 447 -11.12 1.52 26.34
CA GLN A 447 -10.73 2.89 26.70
C GLN A 447 -10.94 3.24 28.20
N ASP A 448 -11.48 2.35 29.03
CA ASP A 448 -11.84 2.62 30.44
C ASP A 448 -12.86 3.77 30.58
N VAL A 449 -13.97 3.69 29.82
CA VAL A 449 -15.01 4.75 29.71
C VAL A 449 -16.44 4.20 29.67
N VAL A 450 -17.41 5.08 29.95
CA VAL A 450 -18.84 4.85 29.70
C VAL A 450 -19.23 5.55 28.40
N LEU A 451 -19.81 4.82 27.43
CA LEU A 451 -20.09 5.32 26.08
C LEU A 451 -21.14 6.44 26.08
N GLU A 452 -22.09 6.37 27.00
CA GLU A 452 -23.17 7.35 27.16
C GLU A 452 -22.68 8.70 27.70
N ASN A 453 -21.44 8.76 28.23
CA ASN A 453 -20.76 10.00 28.62
C ASN A 453 -19.96 10.62 27.47
N LEU A 454 -19.80 9.94 26.33
CA LEU A 454 -18.99 10.39 25.20
C LEU A 454 -19.83 11.07 24.12
N ASP A 455 -19.40 12.28 23.77
CA ASP A 455 -19.93 13.09 22.68
C ASP A 455 -19.27 12.67 21.36
N ILE A 456 -19.90 11.74 20.65
CA ILE A 456 -19.37 11.15 19.39
C ILE A 456 -19.38 12.21 18.29
N ARG A 457 -18.20 12.61 17.81
CA ARG A 457 -18.02 13.67 16.81
C ARG A 457 -17.98 13.19 15.38
N ARG A 458 -17.52 11.95 15.14
CA ARG A 458 -17.36 11.38 13.80
C ARG A 458 -17.28 9.86 13.89
N VAL A 459 -18.00 9.14 13.03
CA VAL A 459 -17.79 7.70 12.80
C VAL A 459 -16.86 7.54 11.60
N ILE A 460 -15.96 6.56 11.67
CA ILE A 460 -14.88 6.35 10.70
C ILE A 460 -14.95 4.91 10.21
N PHE A 461 -14.76 4.69 8.91
CA PHE A 461 -14.72 3.36 8.30
C PHE A 461 -13.89 3.37 7.02
N GLY A 462 -13.28 2.23 6.69
CA GLY A 462 -12.46 2.06 5.50
C GLY A 462 -12.11 0.60 5.23
N ILE A 463 -11.83 0.29 3.96
CA ILE A 463 -11.27 -1.01 3.55
C ILE A 463 -10.02 -0.76 2.72
N PHE A 464 -8.95 -1.49 3.00
CA PHE A 464 -7.64 -1.29 2.39
C PHE A 464 -7.14 -2.60 1.74
N PRO A 465 -7.20 -2.71 0.40
CA PRO A 465 -6.80 -3.91 -0.30
C PRO A 465 -5.28 -4.09 -0.28
N THR A 466 -4.84 -5.33 -0.15
CA THR A 466 -3.43 -5.73 -0.23
C THR A 466 -3.19 -6.61 -1.43
N TYR A 467 -2.06 -6.42 -2.11
CA TYR A 467 -1.63 -7.27 -3.22
C TYR A 467 -0.16 -7.63 -3.04
N ARG A 468 0.18 -8.93 -3.05
CA ARG A 468 1.56 -9.44 -2.95
C ARG A 468 2.49 -8.81 -3.99
N ASN A 469 1.97 -8.70 -5.22
CA ASN A 469 2.63 -8.05 -6.33
C ASN A 469 2.38 -6.53 -6.25
N SER A 470 3.10 -5.88 -5.33
CA SER A 470 3.20 -4.43 -5.19
C SER A 470 4.65 -4.03 -4.80
N PRO A 471 5.15 -2.83 -5.15
CA PRO A 471 4.50 -1.77 -5.92
C PRO A 471 4.09 -2.22 -7.33
N LEU A 472 3.02 -1.63 -7.87
CA LEU A 472 2.47 -1.99 -9.17
C LEU A 472 3.35 -1.41 -10.30
N PRO A 473 3.93 -2.24 -11.19
CA PRO A 473 4.67 -1.76 -12.34
C PRO A 473 3.78 -0.98 -13.31
N ALA A 474 4.33 0.05 -13.94
CA ALA A 474 3.65 0.79 -15.00
C ALA A 474 3.37 -0.13 -16.21
N ALA A 475 2.10 -0.41 -16.48
CA ALA A 475 1.67 -1.33 -17.54
C ALA A 475 1.34 -0.64 -18.88
N PHE A 476 1.40 0.69 -18.92
CA PHE A 476 1.13 1.50 -20.10
C PHE A 476 2.25 2.54 -20.27
N ASP A 477 2.56 2.88 -21.52
CA ASP A 477 3.36 4.06 -21.81
C ASP A 477 2.64 5.29 -21.25
N ARG A 478 3.39 6.29 -20.78
CA ARG A 478 2.88 7.59 -20.30
C ARG A 478 1.90 7.53 -19.12
N ILE A 479 1.85 6.44 -18.35
CA ILE A 479 1.03 6.35 -17.13
C ILE A 479 1.81 5.67 -15.99
N LEU A 480 1.91 6.36 -14.84
CA LEU A 480 2.58 5.86 -13.63
C LEU A 480 1.64 5.94 -12.41
N GLN A 481 1.55 4.87 -11.62
CA GLN A 481 0.80 4.86 -10.36
C GLN A 481 1.67 5.35 -9.20
N VAL A 482 1.11 6.11 -8.26
CA VAL A 482 1.78 6.57 -7.03
C VAL A 482 0.88 6.45 -5.79
N GLY A 483 1.50 6.40 -4.61
CA GLY A 483 0.80 6.28 -3.32
C GLY A 483 -0.10 5.04 -3.26
N ASP A 484 -1.31 5.19 -2.70
CA ASP A 484 -2.30 4.12 -2.60
C ASP A 484 -2.61 3.40 -3.93
N ALA A 485 -2.52 4.08 -5.08
CA ALA A 485 -2.75 3.47 -6.38
C ALA A 485 -1.61 2.51 -6.80
N SER A 486 -0.36 2.78 -6.38
CA SER A 486 0.75 1.86 -6.63
C SER A 486 0.81 0.69 -5.65
N GLY A 487 0.11 0.74 -4.51
CA GLY A 487 0.19 -0.30 -3.49
C GLY A 487 1.53 -0.30 -2.74
N VAL A 488 2.20 0.86 -2.63
CA VAL A 488 3.51 1.01 -1.95
C VAL A 488 3.37 1.25 -0.43
N GLN A 489 2.15 1.44 0.05
CA GLN A 489 1.81 1.48 1.47
C GLN A 489 1.98 0.09 2.13
N SER A 490 2.28 0.09 3.42
CA SER A 490 2.46 -1.14 4.20
C SER A 490 1.20 -2.01 4.22
N PRO A 491 1.31 -3.34 4.05
CA PRO A 491 0.22 -4.29 4.25
C PRO A 491 -0.11 -4.54 5.74
N VAL A 492 0.58 -3.85 6.66
CA VAL A 492 0.30 -3.87 8.10
C VAL A 492 -0.41 -2.58 8.51
N SER A 493 0.25 -1.42 8.48
CA SER A 493 -0.36 -0.15 8.94
C SER A 493 -1.30 0.54 7.95
N PHE A 494 -1.18 0.26 6.64
CA PHE A 494 -1.85 1.00 5.56
C PHE A 494 -1.58 2.52 5.56
N GLY A 495 -0.47 2.96 6.16
CA GLY A 495 -0.04 4.37 6.24
C GLY A 495 0.34 5.00 4.89
N GLY A 496 -0.65 5.30 4.05
CA GLY A 496 -0.46 5.86 2.70
C GLY A 496 0.29 7.20 2.68
N PHE A 497 0.01 8.11 3.62
CA PHE A 497 0.74 9.38 3.75
C PHE A 497 2.21 9.15 4.17
N GLY A 498 2.46 8.30 5.17
CA GLY A 498 3.81 7.94 5.59
C GLY A 498 4.63 7.32 4.45
N SER A 499 4.07 6.34 3.72
CA SER A 499 4.74 5.75 2.55
C SER A 499 4.97 6.76 1.41
N LEU A 500 4.04 7.70 1.20
CA LEU A 500 4.23 8.79 0.24
C LEU A 500 5.42 9.69 0.62
N THR A 501 5.50 10.18 1.87
CA THR A 501 6.62 11.04 2.31
C THR A 501 7.97 10.36 2.08
N ARG A 502 8.11 9.10 2.54
CA ARG A 502 9.30 8.24 2.37
C ARG A 502 9.69 7.93 0.92
N HIS A 503 8.85 8.27 -0.07
CA HIS A 503 9.11 8.03 -1.49
C HIS A 503 8.99 9.27 -2.39
N LEU A 504 8.55 10.42 -1.86
CA LEU A 504 8.31 11.63 -2.64
C LEU A 504 9.61 12.17 -3.28
N GLY A 505 10.74 12.07 -2.59
CA GLY A 505 12.05 12.50 -3.10
C GLY A 505 12.49 11.69 -4.32
N ARG A 506 12.55 10.35 -4.20
CA ARG A 506 12.90 9.46 -5.32
C ARG A 506 11.92 9.58 -6.49
N LEU A 507 10.62 9.66 -6.22
CA LEU A 507 9.59 9.72 -7.25
C LEU A 507 9.65 11.06 -8.01
N SER A 508 9.67 12.19 -7.31
CA SER A 508 9.71 13.51 -7.97
C SER A 508 11.01 13.74 -8.77
N ASN A 509 12.16 13.24 -8.28
CA ASN A 509 13.42 13.29 -9.04
C ASN A 509 13.37 12.36 -10.27
N GLY A 510 13.01 11.09 -10.08
CA GLY A 510 12.99 10.11 -11.17
C GLY A 510 11.95 10.42 -12.26
N ILE A 511 10.78 10.95 -11.90
CA ILE A 511 9.77 11.41 -12.85
C ILE A 511 10.30 12.62 -13.64
N CYS A 512 10.99 13.56 -12.99
CA CYS A 512 11.60 14.70 -13.67
C CYS A 512 12.67 14.27 -14.68
N GLU A 513 13.56 13.34 -14.29
CA GLU A 513 14.53 12.72 -15.21
C GLU A 513 13.85 12.00 -16.39
N ALA A 514 12.76 11.27 -16.15
CA ALA A 514 12.03 10.55 -17.19
C ALA A 514 11.40 11.51 -18.22
N ILE A 515 10.82 12.63 -17.76
CA ILE A 515 10.23 13.66 -18.63
C ILE A 515 11.30 14.42 -19.43
N GLN A 516 12.43 14.75 -18.80
CA GLN A 516 13.55 15.43 -19.47
C GLN A 516 14.24 14.53 -20.50
N GLY A 517 14.42 13.24 -20.20
CA GLY A 517 15.02 12.27 -21.12
C GLY A 517 14.06 11.66 -22.15
N GLY A 518 12.75 11.89 -22.02
CA GLY A 518 11.73 11.24 -22.85
C GLY A 518 11.50 9.76 -22.53
N PHE A 519 11.95 9.28 -21.37
CA PHE A 519 11.86 7.89 -20.91
C PHE A 519 10.46 7.56 -20.36
N LEU A 520 9.44 7.85 -21.17
CA LEU A 520 8.01 7.73 -20.83
C LEU A 520 7.39 6.44 -21.38
N ASP A 521 8.21 5.54 -21.93
CA ASP A 521 7.80 4.17 -22.24
C ASP A 521 7.53 3.36 -20.96
N SER A 522 6.59 2.42 -21.04
CA SER A 522 6.20 1.54 -19.93
C SER A 522 7.37 0.86 -19.22
N HIS A 523 8.38 0.40 -19.98
CA HIS A 523 9.58 -0.25 -19.43
C HIS A 523 10.50 0.72 -18.66
N SER A 524 10.60 1.98 -19.06
CA SER A 524 11.29 3.03 -18.31
C SER A 524 10.50 3.49 -17.08
N LEU A 525 9.17 3.56 -17.17
CA LEU A 525 8.31 4.00 -16.08
C LEU A 525 8.18 2.95 -14.96
N GLN A 526 8.16 1.65 -15.27
CA GLN A 526 8.11 0.60 -14.24
C GLN A 526 9.29 0.63 -13.26
N LEU A 527 10.43 1.23 -13.64
CA LEU A 527 11.60 1.38 -12.77
C LEU A 527 11.37 2.36 -11.60
N LEU A 528 10.32 3.20 -11.67
CA LEU A 528 9.89 4.09 -10.58
C LEU A 528 9.04 3.34 -9.52
N ASN A 529 8.44 2.21 -9.90
CA ASN A 529 7.77 1.25 -9.00
C ASN A 529 8.50 -0.10 -9.04
N PRO A 530 9.77 -0.15 -8.58
CA PRO A 530 10.56 -1.37 -8.60
C PRO A 530 10.03 -2.40 -7.59
N TYR A 531 10.46 -3.65 -7.75
CA TYR A 531 10.28 -4.69 -6.74
C TYR A 531 10.92 -4.27 -5.40
N MET A 532 10.15 -4.34 -4.32
CA MET A 532 10.57 -3.95 -2.97
C MET A 532 10.47 -5.16 -2.02
N PRO A 533 11.56 -5.91 -1.79
CA PRO A 533 11.50 -7.14 -0.99
C PRO A 533 11.14 -6.89 0.47
N ASN A 534 11.48 -5.75 1.06
CA ASN A 534 10.96 -5.34 2.38
C ASN A 534 9.43 -5.30 2.45
N LEU A 535 8.79 -4.73 1.41
CA LEU A 535 7.33 -4.67 1.30
C LEU A 535 6.73 -6.06 1.08
N SER A 536 7.24 -6.82 0.11
CA SER A 536 6.75 -8.19 -0.16
C SER A 536 6.92 -9.13 1.03
N SER A 537 8.02 -9.03 1.78
CA SER A 537 8.22 -9.80 3.02
C SER A 537 7.25 -9.43 4.14
N SER A 538 6.69 -8.22 4.15
CA SER A 538 5.75 -7.78 5.20
C SER A 538 4.33 -8.33 5.05
N TRP A 539 3.92 -8.74 3.84
CA TRP A 539 2.62 -9.37 3.60
C TRP A 539 2.43 -10.68 4.39
N LEU A 540 3.50 -11.41 4.71
CA LEU A 540 3.42 -12.62 5.54
C LEU A 540 2.88 -12.30 6.95
N PHE A 541 3.19 -11.13 7.49
CA PHE A 541 2.71 -10.72 8.81
C PHE A 541 1.19 -10.50 8.78
N GLN A 542 0.67 -9.82 7.76
CA GLN A 542 -0.77 -9.68 7.55
C GLN A 542 -1.47 -11.04 7.49
N LEU A 543 -0.93 -12.00 6.73
CA LEU A 543 -1.52 -13.34 6.63
C LEU A 543 -1.50 -14.08 7.98
N ALA A 544 -0.38 -14.01 8.70
CA ALA A 544 -0.24 -14.60 10.04
C ALA A 544 -1.14 -13.93 11.10
N MET A 545 -1.50 -12.66 10.89
CA MET A 545 -2.42 -11.87 11.74
C MET A 545 -3.89 -11.96 11.31
N SER A 546 -4.21 -12.71 10.24
CA SER A 546 -5.59 -12.91 9.75
C SER A 546 -6.25 -14.17 10.32
N VAL A 547 -7.58 -14.19 10.45
CA VAL A 547 -8.31 -15.39 10.89
C VAL A 547 -8.71 -16.25 9.68
N ARG A 548 -8.38 -17.54 9.72
CA ARG A 548 -8.62 -18.50 8.64
C ARG A 548 -9.63 -19.58 9.08
N PRO A 549 -10.86 -19.64 8.53
CA PRO A 549 -11.94 -20.52 9.01
C PRO A 549 -11.69 -22.04 9.01
N HIS A 550 -10.62 -22.50 8.37
CA HIS A 550 -10.29 -23.93 8.22
C HIS A 550 -8.96 -24.32 8.89
N VAL A 551 -8.31 -23.41 9.62
CA VAL A 551 -7.05 -23.69 10.31
C VAL A 551 -7.32 -24.01 11.79
N ASN A 552 -6.82 -25.16 12.26
CA ASN A 552 -6.86 -25.54 13.67
C ASN A 552 -5.60 -25.06 14.42
N VAL A 553 -5.64 -23.79 14.83
CA VAL A 553 -4.70 -23.13 15.77
C VAL A 553 -5.48 -22.57 16.98
N SER A 554 -4.78 -22.25 18.07
CA SER A 554 -5.42 -21.65 19.25
C SER A 554 -6.09 -20.31 18.89
N PRO A 555 -7.29 -19.97 19.43
CA PRO A 555 -7.85 -18.64 19.33
C PRO A 555 -6.92 -17.53 19.85
N THR A 556 -5.97 -17.84 20.73
CA THR A 556 -4.97 -16.91 21.29
C THR A 556 -3.69 -16.76 20.44
N PHE A 557 -3.53 -17.57 19.39
CA PHE A 557 -2.26 -17.71 18.65
C PHE A 557 -1.72 -16.40 18.05
N ILE A 558 -2.60 -15.55 17.51
CA ILE A 558 -2.19 -14.29 16.88
C ILE A 558 -1.60 -13.33 17.94
N ASN A 559 -2.25 -13.23 19.11
CA ASN A 559 -1.76 -12.43 20.24
C ASN A 559 -0.45 -13.00 20.83
N GLU A 560 -0.29 -14.33 20.83
CA GLU A 560 0.96 -15.01 21.22
C GLU A 560 2.12 -14.72 20.28
N LEU A 561 1.90 -14.87 18.97
CA LEU A 561 2.89 -14.59 17.94
C LEU A 561 3.37 -13.14 17.98
N LEU A 562 2.43 -12.20 18.09
CA LEU A 562 2.75 -10.78 18.14
C LEU A 562 3.49 -10.41 19.43
N PHE A 563 3.02 -10.86 20.60
CA PHE A 563 3.73 -10.64 21.86
C PHE A 563 5.15 -11.21 21.83
N ALA A 564 5.35 -12.42 21.28
CA ALA A 564 6.68 -13.02 21.14
C ALA A 564 7.62 -12.20 20.23
N ASN A 565 7.11 -11.74 19.08
CA ASN A 565 7.84 -10.86 18.17
C ASN A 565 8.20 -9.52 18.85
N PHE A 566 7.22 -8.85 19.45
CA PHE A 566 7.38 -7.53 20.06
C PHE A 566 8.30 -7.56 21.29
N GLN A 567 8.15 -8.54 22.18
CA GLN A 567 9.08 -8.73 23.30
C GLN A 567 10.51 -9.02 22.81
N SER A 568 10.67 -9.73 21.69
CA SER A 568 11.97 -9.98 21.07
C SER A 568 12.57 -8.69 20.49
N MET A 569 11.78 -7.86 19.81
CA MET A 569 12.22 -6.55 19.33
C MET A 569 12.60 -5.61 20.48
N GLN A 570 11.83 -5.58 21.56
CA GLN A 570 12.16 -4.80 22.77
C GLN A 570 13.49 -5.23 23.40
N LYS A 571 13.75 -6.54 23.51
CA LYS A 571 15.03 -7.10 23.98
C LYS A 571 16.22 -6.77 23.06
N LEU A 572 15.96 -6.50 21.78
CA LEU A 572 16.95 -6.10 20.78
C LEU A 572 17.12 -4.57 20.66
N GLY A 573 16.23 -3.80 21.30
CA GLY A 573 16.28 -2.34 21.43
C GLY A 573 15.81 -1.54 20.22
N ASP A 574 15.82 -0.22 20.38
CA ASP A 574 15.34 0.78 19.42
C ASP A 574 15.81 0.59 17.95
N PRO A 575 17.07 0.18 17.65
CA PRO A 575 17.51 -0.08 16.28
C PRO A 575 16.81 -1.26 15.59
N VAL A 576 16.03 -2.05 16.33
CA VAL A 576 15.18 -3.13 15.80
C VAL A 576 13.71 -2.76 15.91
N LEU A 577 13.28 -2.21 17.06
CA LEU A 577 11.87 -1.89 17.30
C LEU A 577 11.37 -0.69 16.50
N ARG A 578 12.10 0.44 16.46
CA ARG A 578 11.63 1.68 15.81
C ARG A 578 11.39 1.52 14.30
N PRO A 579 12.31 0.93 13.51
CA PRO A 579 12.06 0.75 12.07
C PRO A 579 10.81 -0.08 11.79
N PHE A 580 10.56 -1.14 12.58
CA PHE A 580 9.36 -1.96 12.42
C PHE A 580 8.07 -1.17 12.65
N LEU A 581 8.01 -0.34 13.69
CA LEU A 581 6.84 0.50 14.01
C LEU A 581 6.66 1.71 13.05
N GLN A 582 7.58 1.92 12.11
CA GLN A 582 7.50 2.93 11.04
C GLN A 582 7.31 2.28 9.65
N ASP A 583 6.94 0.99 9.62
CA ASP A 583 6.84 0.13 8.43
C ASP A 583 8.12 0.05 7.58
N VAL A 584 9.27 0.14 8.23
CA VAL A 584 10.60 0.06 7.62
C VAL A 584 11.20 -1.31 7.93
N ILE A 585 10.68 -2.34 7.26
CA ILE A 585 11.24 -3.70 7.37
C ILE A 585 12.64 -3.72 6.76
N GLN A 586 13.61 -4.17 7.56
CA GLN A 586 15.04 -4.23 7.23
C GLN A 586 15.60 -5.62 7.56
N PHE A 587 16.56 -6.11 6.77
CA PHE A 587 17.09 -7.48 6.91
C PHE A 587 17.66 -7.77 8.31
N GLY A 588 18.59 -6.93 8.79
CA GLY A 588 19.27 -7.13 10.07
C GLY A 588 18.32 -7.20 11.28
N PRO A 589 17.42 -6.20 11.47
CA PRO A 589 16.34 -6.27 12.46
C PRO A 589 15.49 -7.54 12.36
N LEU A 590 15.03 -7.89 11.15
CA LEU A 590 14.14 -9.03 10.94
C LEU A 590 14.81 -10.38 11.26
N VAL A 591 16.05 -10.60 10.80
CA VAL A 591 16.86 -11.78 11.11
C VAL A 591 17.02 -11.96 12.62
N LYS A 592 17.35 -10.87 13.35
CA LYS A 592 17.55 -10.91 14.81
C LYS A 592 16.25 -11.25 15.54
N THR A 593 15.14 -10.62 15.17
CA THR A 593 13.82 -10.87 15.80
C THR A 593 13.36 -12.31 15.58
N LEU A 594 13.39 -12.80 14.34
CA LEU A 594 12.98 -14.16 14.03
C LEU A 594 13.88 -15.20 14.72
N GLY A 595 15.20 -14.99 14.71
CA GLY A 595 16.16 -15.85 15.41
C GLY A 595 15.91 -15.89 16.92
N LEU A 596 15.63 -14.74 17.55
CA LEU A 596 15.34 -14.67 18.99
C LEU A 596 14.00 -15.34 19.34
N VAL A 597 12.97 -15.23 18.49
CA VAL A 597 11.70 -15.96 18.65
C VAL A 597 11.88 -17.47 18.49
N VAL A 598 12.64 -17.93 17.49
CA VAL A 598 12.98 -19.36 17.33
C VAL A 598 13.71 -19.91 18.56
N LEU A 599 14.64 -19.13 19.13
CA LEU A 599 15.42 -19.55 20.30
C LEU A 599 14.64 -19.50 21.63
N THR A 600 13.66 -18.60 21.77
CA THR A 600 12.97 -18.36 23.06
C THR A 600 11.52 -18.85 23.11
N GLN A 601 10.88 -19.08 21.96
CA GLN A 601 9.49 -19.54 21.84
C GLN A 601 9.28 -20.58 20.72
N PRO A 602 10.13 -21.63 20.61
CA PRO A 602 10.08 -22.61 19.50
C PRO A 602 8.73 -23.33 19.36
N GLN A 603 7.95 -23.45 20.44
CA GLN A 603 6.62 -24.06 20.45
C GLN A 603 5.56 -23.28 19.66
N ILE A 604 5.83 -22.02 19.27
CA ILE A 604 4.94 -21.23 18.40
C ILE A 604 5.09 -21.66 16.92
N LEU A 605 6.26 -22.19 16.52
CA LEU A 605 6.58 -22.53 15.13
C LEU A 605 5.56 -23.50 14.47
N PRO A 606 5.13 -24.61 15.10
CA PRO A 606 4.14 -25.51 14.48
C PRO A 606 2.80 -24.83 14.19
N SER A 607 2.41 -23.83 14.97
CA SER A 607 1.20 -23.04 14.74
C SER A 607 1.38 -22.03 13.61
N ILE A 608 2.57 -21.44 13.44
CA ILE A 608 2.91 -20.63 12.25
C ILE A 608 2.82 -21.48 10.98
N PHE A 609 3.44 -22.67 10.97
CA PHE A 609 3.38 -23.57 9.81
C PHE A 609 1.94 -23.99 9.44
N LYS A 610 1.06 -24.17 10.43
CA LYS A 610 -0.38 -24.43 10.21
C LYS A 610 -1.15 -23.21 9.70
N GLN A 611 -0.88 -22.03 10.27
CA GLN A 611 -1.57 -20.78 9.91
C GLN A 611 -1.22 -20.33 8.50
N VAL A 612 0.06 -20.35 8.16
CA VAL A 612 0.62 -19.72 6.95
C VAL A 612 0.70 -20.69 5.77
N GLU A 613 0.83 -22.00 6.04
CA GLU A 613 1.16 -23.07 5.09
C GLU A 613 2.63 -23.05 4.61
N LEU A 614 3.22 -24.24 4.45
CA LEU A 614 4.64 -24.39 4.10
C LEU A 614 5.00 -23.77 2.74
N GLY A 615 4.12 -23.89 1.74
CA GLY A 615 4.35 -23.31 0.40
C GLY A 615 4.49 -21.78 0.43
N VAL A 616 3.74 -21.10 1.31
CA VAL A 616 3.80 -19.65 1.48
C VAL A 616 5.07 -19.21 2.21
N ILE A 617 5.56 -20.02 3.15
CA ILE A 617 6.84 -19.78 3.83
C ILE A 617 8.02 -19.94 2.85
N LEU A 618 7.95 -20.90 1.92
CA LEU A 618 8.94 -21.07 0.86
C LEU A 618 8.94 -19.88 -0.12
N ASP A 619 7.76 -19.43 -0.57
CA ASP A 619 7.58 -18.22 -1.40
C ASP A 619 8.18 -16.97 -0.70
N TRP A 620 7.80 -16.75 0.55
CA TRP A 620 8.34 -15.67 1.39
C TRP A 620 9.85 -15.75 1.62
N SER A 621 10.44 -16.96 1.69
CA SER A 621 11.89 -17.11 1.85
C SER A 621 12.67 -16.50 0.69
N GLY A 622 12.10 -16.50 -0.53
CA GLY A 622 12.66 -15.78 -1.68
C GLY A 622 12.68 -14.26 -1.46
N HIS A 623 11.58 -13.68 -0.97
CA HIS A 623 11.52 -12.26 -0.60
C HIS A 623 12.51 -11.91 0.52
N PHE A 624 12.64 -12.75 1.55
CA PHE A 624 13.57 -12.58 2.65
C PHE A 624 15.05 -12.64 2.23
N LEU A 625 15.41 -13.57 1.34
CA LEU A 625 16.75 -13.62 0.75
C LEU A 625 17.03 -12.40 -0.14
N MET A 626 16.05 -11.96 -0.93
CA MET A 626 16.15 -10.75 -1.74
C MET A 626 16.27 -9.47 -0.89
N LEU A 627 15.65 -9.41 0.28
CA LEU A 627 15.81 -8.33 1.26
C LEU A 627 17.26 -8.26 1.78
N GLY A 628 17.87 -9.42 2.08
CA GLY A 628 19.29 -9.51 2.42
C GLY A 628 20.20 -9.09 1.26
N TYR A 629 19.89 -9.55 0.04
CA TYR A 629 20.65 -9.19 -1.16
C TYR A 629 20.57 -7.69 -1.49
N TYR A 630 19.39 -7.06 -1.41
CA TYR A 630 19.23 -5.63 -1.60
C TYR A 630 19.92 -4.82 -0.51
N THR A 631 19.93 -5.31 0.74
CA THR A 631 20.71 -4.71 1.84
C THR A 631 22.21 -4.75 1.52
N PHE A 632 22.72 -5.87 1.00
CA PHE A 632 24.11 -5.99 0.55
C PHE A 632 24.41 -5.02 -0.61
N LEU A 633 23.59 -5.00 -1.66
CA LEU A 633 23.83 -4.16 -2.84
C LEU A 633 23.80 -2.65 -2.50
N SER A 634 22.83 -2.20 -1.69
CA SER A 634 22.73 -0.80 -1.27
C SER A 634 23.84 -0.38 -0.29
N THR A 635 24.34 -1.29 0.56
CA THR A 635 25.42 -0.96 1.51
C THR A 635 26.81 -0.98 0.84
N PHE A 636 27.05 -1.88 -0.13
CA PHE A 636 28.41 -2.16 -0.62
C PHE A 636 28.64 -1.87 -2.12
N ILE A 637 27.60 -1.89 -2.96
CA ILE A 637 27.74 -1.74 -4.42
C ILE A 637 27.29 -0.36 -4.91
N ASP A 638 26.22 0.20 -4.34
CA ASP A 638 25.76 1.57 -4.64
C ASP A 638 26.88 2.62 -4.45
N PRO A 639 27.52 2.77 -3.27
CA PRO A 639 28.54 3.80 -3.05
C PRO A 639 29.72 3.76 -4.02
N VAL A 640 30.08 2.56 -4.51
CA VAL A 640 31.22 2.33 -5.42
C VAL A 640 30.82 2.50 -6.89
N THR A 641 29.56 2.28 -7.24
CA THR A 641 29.08 2.41 -8.63
C THR A 641 28.58 3.81 -9.00
N ARG A 642 28.18 4.66 -8.03
CA ARG A 642 27.71 6.04 -8.28
C ARG A 642 28.58 6.83 -9.27
N SER A 643 29.90 6.88 -9.07
CA SER A 643 30.82 7.63 -9.96
C SER A 643 30.87 7.09 -11.40
N TRP A 644 30.65 5.80 -11.59
CA TRP A 644 30.55 5.19 -12.92
C TRP A 644 29.18 5.48 -13.56
N VAL A 645 28.09 5.34 -12.79
CA VAL A 645 26.72 5.67 -13.25
C VAL A 645 26.63 7.13 -13.73
N GLU A 646 27.32 8.06 -13.07
CA GLU A 646 27.35 9.46 -13.51
C GLU A 646 28.00 9.68 -14.88
N SER A 647 28.85 8.76 -15.36
CA SER A 647 29.50 8.81 -16.68
C SER A 647 28.70 8.16 -17.82
N LEU A 648 27.58 7.51 -17.51
CA LEU A 648 26.78 6.76 -18.50
C LEU A 648 25.94 7.67 -19.42
N PRO A 649 25.57 7.18 -20.63
CA PRO A 649 24.59 7.82 -21.49
C PRO A 649 23.25 8.07 -20.79
N PRO A 650 22.46 9.10 -21.15
CA PRO A 650 21.29 9.52 -20.36
C PRO A 650 20.28 8.42 -20.01
N ARG A 651 19.97 7.49 -20.93
CA ARG A 651 19.01 6.40 -20.66
C ARG A 651 19.58 5.35 -19.72
N ASP A 652 20.82 4.92 -19.95
CA ASP A 652 21.51 3.95 -19.09
C ASP A 652 21.71 4.53 -17.68
N LYS A 653 22.08 5.81 -17.60
CA LYS A 653 22.21 6.59 -16.36
C LYS A 653 20.90 6.66 -15.59
N TYR A 654 19.78 6.95 -16.26
CA TYR A 654 18.44 6.88 -15.67
C TYR A 654 18.13 5.47 -15.14
N GLN A 655 18.30 4.43 -15.95
CA GLN A 655 18.03 3.04 -15.55
C GLN A 655 18.85 2.63 -14.33
N TRP A 656 20.16 2.91 -14.33
CA TRP A 656 21.03 2.61 -13.20
C TRP A 656 20.67 3.40 -11.94
N ARG A 657 20.37 4.71 -12.03
CA ARG A 657 19.87 5.49 -10.87
C ARG A 657 18.62 4.85 -10.26
N ARG A 658 17.67 4.39 -11.08
CA ARG A 658 16.47 3.66 -10.58
C ARG A 658 16.81 2.30 -9.96
N TYR A 659 17.83 1.58 -10.46
CA TYR A 659 18.29 0.33 -9.82
C TYR A 659 18.97 0.58 -8.46
N LEU A 660 19.78 1.64 -8.33
CA LEU A 660 20.38 2.03 -7.04
C LEU A 660 19.29 2.40 -6.02
N GLU A 661 18.27 3.16 -6.45
CA GLU A 661 17.07 3.45 -5.65
C GLU A 661 16.31 2.16 -5.27
N ALA A 662 16.11 1.23 -6.20
CA ALA A 662 15.43 -0.04 -5.93
C ALA A 662 16.14 -0.84 -4.82
N TRP A 663 17.47 -0.90 -4.84
CA TRP A 663 18.25 -1.55 -3.78
C TRP A 663 18.10 -0.83 -2.45
N ARG A 664 18.26 0.49 -2.41
CA ARG A 664 18.17 1.31 -1.19
C ARG A 664 16.78 1.24 -0.55
N TYR A 665 15.73 1.57 -1.30
CA TYR A 665 14.37 1.61 -0.75
C TYR A 665 13.79 0.21 -0.53
N GLY A 666 14.12 -0.77 -1.38
CA GLY A 666 13.73 -2.17 -1.20
C GLY A 666 14.44 -2.89 -0.04
N ALA A 667 15.55 -2.34 0.46
CA ALA A 667 16.22 -2.78 1.69
C ALA A 667 15.65 -2.15 2.97
N GLY A 668 14.73 -1.17 2.86
CA GLY A 668 14.29 -0.33 3.98
C GLY A 668 15.29 0.79 4.33
N GLY A 669 16.18 1.17 3.41
CA GLY A 669 17.14 2.27 3.59
C GLY A 669 16.55 3.64 3.25
N ILE A 670 15.96 4.32 4.22
CA ILE A 670 15.45 5.69 4.01
C ILE A 670 16.59 6.72 4.03
N HIS A 671 17.57 6.55 4.93
CA HIS A 671 18.78 7.40 5.02
C HIS A 671 20.05 6.61 4.62
N GLU A 672 21.19 7.27 4.52
CA GLU A 672 22.47 6.56 4.29
C GLU A 672 22.89 5.72 5.50
N ILE A 673 23.19 4.44 5.24
CA ILE A 673 23.55 3.45 6.26
C ILE A 673 25.05 3.51 6.52
N ILE A 674 25.48 4.40 7.42
CA ILE A 674 26.87 4.45 7.89
C ILE A 674 27.10 3.31 8.91
N MET A 675 27.43 2.12 8.42
CA MET A 675 27.91 1.01 9.25
C MET A 675 29.45 0.97 9.29
N ASN A 676 30.00 0.74 10.49
CA ASN A 676 31.45 0.61 10.67
C ASN A 676 32.01 -0.64 9.96
N ALA A 677 33.11 -0.44 9.22
CA ALA A 677 33.77 -1.47 8.42
C ALA A 677 34.12 -2.76 9.20
N LEU A 678 34.45 -2.65 10.50
CA LEU A 678 34.76 -3.80 11.34
C LEU A 678 33.56 -4.74 11.54
N THR A 679 32.36 -4.18 11.75
CA THR A 679 31.12 -4.96 11.86
C THR A 679 30.75 -5.62 10.53
N ILE A 680 31.05 -4.93 9.42
CA ILE A 680 30.86 -5.42 8.05
C ILE A 680 31.73 -6.66 7.77
N THR A 681 33.03 -6.62 8.09
CA THR A 681 33.91 -7.79 7.86
C THR A 681 33.45 -9.01 8.65
N VAL A 682 33.06 -8.84 9.91
CA VAL A 682 32.53 -9.94 10.75
C VAL A 682 31.22 -10.50 10.18
N ALA A 683 30.31 -9.64 9.73
CA ALA A 683 29.05 -10.08 9.10
C ALA A 683 29.28 -10.86 7.80
N ILE A 684 30.23 -10.43 6.96
CA ILE A 684 30.61 -11.14 5.72
C ILE A 684 31.16 -12.53 6.04
N VAL A 685 32.10 -12.64 7.00
CA VAL A 685 32.66 -13.94 7.41
C VAL A 685 31.57 -14.87 7.95
N LEU A 686 30.69 -14.37 8.82
CA LEU A 686 29.59 -15.16 9.37
C LEU A 686 28.58 -15.60 8.30
N MET A 687 28.25 -14.74 7.32
CA MET A 687 27.35 -15.09 6.22
C MET A 687 27.97 -16.15 5.29
N VAL A 688 29.25 -16.02 4.95
CA VAL A 688 29.97 -17.01 4.13
C VAL A 688 30.07 -18.35 4.86
N MET A 689 30.39 -18.34 6.16
CA MET A 689 30.41 -19.56 6.98
C MET A 689 29.02 -20.22 7.09
N ALA A 690 27.95 -19.43 7.25
CA ALA A 690 26.58 -19.95 7.29
C ALA A 690 26.14 -20.57 5.96
N LEU A 691 26.46 -19.92 4.83
CA LEU A 691 26.18 -20.44 3.49
C LEU A 691 26.97 -21.74 3.21
N ILE A 692 28.26 -21.78 3.55
CA ILE A 692 29.08 -22.99 3.44
C ILE A 692 28.52 -24.11 4.32
N SER A 693 28.16 -23.82 5.57
CA SER A 693 27.55 -24.80 6.47
C SER A 693 26.23 -25.34 5.91
N MET A 694 25.35 -24.46 5.40
CA MET A 694 24.07 -24.87 4.83
C MET A 694 24.25 -25.74 3.58
N MET A 695 25.17 -25.37 2.69
CA MET A 695 25.53 -26.19 1.52
C MET A 695 26.09 -27.56 1.91
N ILE A 696 26.93 -27.62 2.96
CA ILE A 696 27.46 -28.89 3.49
C ILE A 696 26.33 -29.75 4.07
N THR A 697 25.42 -29.19 4.87
CA THR A 697 24.26 -29.93 5.40
C THR A 697 23.37 -30.46 4.28
N THR A 698 23.00 -29.64 3.30
CA THR A 698 22.19 -30.09 2.14
C THR A 698 22.90 -31.17 1.32
N LEU A 699 24.22 -31.08 1.14
CA LEU A 699 25.01 -32.11 0.46
C LEU A 699 25.04 -33.43 1.24
N LEU A 700 25.21 -33.37 2.56
CA LEU A 700 25.19 -34.54 3.45
C LEU A 700 23.81 -35.22 3.49
N ASP A 701 22.73 -34.45 3.58
CA ASP A 701 21.36 -34.97 3.55
C ASP A 701 21.05 -35.63 2.19
N MET A 702 21.53 -35.05 1.08
CA MET A 702 21.40 -35.64 -0.25
C MET A 702 22.20 -36.96 -0.37
N ILE A 703 23.43 -37.01 0.15
CA ILE A 703 24.25 -38.23 0.19
C ILE A 703 23.59 -39.31 1.06
N ASN A 704 23.09 -38.96 2.25
CA ASN A 704 22.38 -39.87 3.14
C ASN A 704 21.12 -40.43 2.48
N THR A 705 20.34 -39.57 1.82
CA THR A 705 19.13 -39.98 1.07
C THR A 705 19.48 -40.99 -0.02
N VAL A 706 20.51 -40.71 -0.83
CA VAL A 706 20.98 -41.62 -1.88
C VAL A 706 21.46 -42.95 -1.31
N MET A 707 22.26 -42.96 -0.22
CA MET A 707 22.68 -44.19 0.43
C MET A 707 21.50 -45.02 0.96
N ILE A 708 20.54 -44.38 1.64
CA ILE A 708 19.35 -45.07 2.17
C ILE A 708 18.53 -45.68 1.04
N THR A 709 18.26 -44.93 -0.04
CA THR A 709 17.54 -45.46 -1.21
C THR A 709 18.31 -46.62 -1.87
N SER A 710 19.64 -46.52 -2.00
CA SER A 710 20.46 -47.61 -2.52
C SER A 710 20.45 -48.87 -1.64
N MET A 711 20.55 -48.72 -0.32
CA MET A 711 20.46 -49.85 0.61
C MET A 711 19.08 -50.51 0.58
N MET A 712 18.00 -49.73 0.54
CA MET A 712 16.64 -50.26 0.42
C MET A 712 16.44 -51.01 -0.91
N LEU A 713 17.02 -50.52 -2.01
CA LEU A 713 16.98 -51.20 -3.30
C LEU A 713 17.74 -52.55 -3.27
N VAL A 714 18.91 -52.60 -2.62
CA VAL A 714 19.68 -53.85 -2.44
C VAL A 714 18.92 -54.86 -1.57
N VAL A 715 18.32 -54.41 -0.46
CA VAL A 715 17.49 -55.27 0.40
C VAL A 715 16.27 -55.79 -0.37
N PHE A 716 15.59 -54.94 -1.14
CA PHE A 716 14.45 -55.34 -1.97
C PHE A 716 14.86 -56.39 -3.01
N MET A 717 15.95 -56.16 -3.74
CA MET A 717 16.50 -57.12 -4.72
C MET A 717 16.93 -58.45 -4.07
N ALA A 718 17.41 -58.43 -2.83
CA ALA A 718 17.75 -59.65 -2.08
C ALA A 718 16.51 -60.42 -1.59
N MET A 719 15.39 -59.74 -1.33
CA MET A 719 14.13 -60.37 -0.90
C MET A 719 13.29 -60.91 -2.08
N VAL A 720 13.41 -60.36 -3.29
CA VAL A 720 12.66 -60.83 -4.47
C VAL A 720 12.83 -62.33 -4.74
N PRO A 721 14.04 -62.93 -4.75
CA PRO A 721 14.21 -64.38 -4.90
C PRO A 721 13.55 -65.19 -3.76
N VAL A 722 13.61 -64.69 -2.53
CA VAL A 722 13.03 -65.36 -1.35
C VAL A 722 11.50 -65.38 -1.43
N MET A 723 10.89 -64.25 -1.83
CA MET A 723 9.45 -64.15 -2.05
C MET A 723 9.00 -65.01 -3.24
N PHE A 724 9.79 -65.07 -4.32
CA PHE A 724 9.48 -65.91 -5.47
C PHE A 724 9.55 -67.41 -5.13
N MET A 725 10.54 -67.82 -4.33
CA MET A 725 10.66 -69.19 -3.84
C MET A 725 9.52 -69.56 -2.88
N ALA A 726 9.10 -68.63 -2.02
CA ALA A 726 7.94 -68.79 -1.14
C ALA A 726 6.57 -68.74 -1.86
N MET A 727 6.53 -68.38 -3.15
CA MET A 727 5.36 -68.50 -4.03
C MET A 727 5.39 -69.76 -4.91
N MET A 728 6.44 -70.59 -4.82
CA MET A 728 6.57 -71.87 -5.53
C MET A 728 6.62 -73.08 -4.58
N MET A 729 6.19 -72.89 -3.34
CA MET A 729 5.93 -73.93 -2.33
C MET A 729 4.45 -73.88 -1.91
#